data_AF-A0A6P5FDA5-F1
#
_entry.id   AF-A0A6P5FDA5-F1
#
_cell.length_a   1.000
_cell.length_b   1.000
_cell.length_c   1.000
_cell.angle_alpha   90.00
_cell.angle_beta   90.00
_cell.angle_gamma   90.00
#
_symmetry.space_group_name_H-M   'P 1'
#
loop_
_entity.id
_entity.type
_entity.pdbx_description
1 polymer ?
#
loop_
_entity_poly.entity_id
_entity_poly.type
_entity_poly.pdbx_seq_one_letter_code
_entity_poly.pdbx_strand_id
1 'polypeptide(L)'
;MLYAFFPLVEQIRTLGMLRSRFQSLPGAFNARLVPVEKPDEKQKKGLKASLPRRFAQMPNVDKEKQAARFAQMWNKIITSFRKEDLISNREMELLLVPYVADRALDLIQWPPFLLASKLPIALDMAKDSNCKDRELRKRLEADSYMDCAVRECYASFKNIIKYLVEGEQEKKVINIIFDEVDSCIEDGKLISDVNMRALPALYDQFVKLIQYLLDNRQEDRGQVVILFQDMLEVVTRDIMEEQLSSLLDSSHGGSYGRYEGMKPLDEQYQLFASAGAIKFPVPVTDAWIEKVKRLDLLLTVKESAMDAPTNLEARRRISFFSNSLFMDMPDAPKVRNMLSFSVLTPYYNEDVLFSLNNLEEPNEDGVSIIFYLQKIYPDEWTNFLERVGCKSEDELRGSDELEEELRLWASYRGQTLTRTVRGMMYYRKALELQAFLDMAKDEDLMEGYKAAELMSEEHSKLERSLWTQCQAVADMKFTYVVSCQQYGIHKRSGDHHAQDILKLMTTYPSLRVAYIDEVEETGKDKKIEKVIYRIKLPGPAILGEGKPENQNHATIFTRGEGLQTIDMNQDNYMEEALKMRNLLQEFLKKHDGVRYPSILGVREHIFTGSVSSLAWFMSNQETSFVTIGQRLLANPLRVRFHYGHPDIFDRIFHITRGGVCKASKIINLSEDIFAGFNSTLRQGSVTHHEYLQVGKGRDVGLNQISLFEAKIADGNGEQTLSRDIYRLGHRFDFFRMLSCYFTTVGFYFSTLVTVLTVYVFLYGRLYLVLSGLEEGLATGRRFIHNQSLQVALASQSFVQLGFLMALPMMMEIGLEKGFRKALSEFILMQLQLSSVFFTFSLGTKTHYYGRTLLHGGAEYRPTGRGFVVFHAKFADNYRLYSRSHFIKGIELMILLVVYQIFGQSYRSTISYIFITISMWFMVGAWLFAPFLFNPSGFEWQKIVDDWTDWNKWITNRGGIGVPPQKSWESWWEKEHEHLKYSGTRGILAEIVLSLRFFIYQYGLVYHLSITKKTKSVLVYGISWLVILVVLLVMKTVSVGRRRFSANFQLVFRLIKFLIFVTFVTILITLIALPHMTVQDILVCFLAFLPTGWGLLLISQACKPLVRRAGLWGSVRALARGYEIMMGLLLFTPIAFLAWFPFVSEFQTRMLFNQAFSRGLQISRILGGQKKDRPSRAKD
;
A
#
# COMPACT_ATOMS: atom_id res chain seq x y z
N MET A 1 20.13 -6.44 17.82
CA MET A 1 18.68 -6.51 18.08
C MET A 1 18.27 -5.66 19.29
N LEU A 2 18.90 -5.80 20.46
CA LEU A 2 18.54 -5.06 21.70
C LEU A 2 18.67 -3.52 21.63
N TYR A 3 19.55 -2.98 20.78
CA TYR A 3 19.69 -1.53 20.57
C TYR A 3 18.47 -0.86 19.87
N ALA A 4 17.54 -1.64 19.31
CA ALA A 4 16.35 -1.12 18.61
C ALA A 4 15.11 -0.97 19.51
N PHE A 5 15.16 -1.44 20.77
CA PHE A 5 13.96 -1.61 21.60
C PHE A 5 13.57 -0.37 22.41
N PHE A 6 14.52 0.45 22.84
CA PHE A 6 14.28 1.39 23.94
C PHE A 6 13.56 2.72 23.59
N PRO A 7 13.56 3.25 22.35
CA PRO A 7 12.78 4.47 22.07
C PRO A 7 11.27 4.26 21.83
N LEU A 8 10.77 3.03 21.70
CA LEU A 8 9.45 2.73 21.10
C LEU A 8 8.28 2.52 22.08
N VAL A 9 8.52 2.57 23.39
CA VAL A 9 7.49 2.31 24.42
C VAL A 9 6.48 3.47 24.56
N GLU A 10 6.76 4.63 23.94
CA GLU A 10 5.96 5.85 24.10
C GLU A 10 5.13 6.28 22.87
N GLN A 11 5.03 5.46 21.82
CA GLN A 11 4.31 5.84 20.59
C GLN A 11 2.79 5.88 20.78
N ILE A 12 2.15 6.91 20.21
CA ILE A 12 0.69 7.03 20.05
C ILE A 12 0.20 5.90 19.13
N ARG A 13 -0.47 4.90 19.71
CA ARG A 13 -0.97 3.70 18.98
C ARG A 13 -2.49 3.64 18.86
N THR A 14 -3.19 4.44 19.66
CA THR A 14 -4.65 4.49 19.70
C THR A 14 -5.13 5.94 19.74
N LEU A 15 -6.37 6.18 19.32
CA LEU A 15 -7.00 7.49 19.47
C LEU A 15 -7.02 7.95 20.93
N GLY A 16 -7.19 7.05 21.90
CA GLY A 16 -7.08 7.38 23.33
C GLY A 16 -5.70 7.96 23.69
N MET A 17 -4.62 7.38 23.16
CA MET A 17 -3.26 7.90 23.36
C MET A 17 -3.01 9.23 22.62
N LEU A 18 -3.62 9.41 21.45
CA LEU A 18 -3.53 10.67 20.72
C LEU A 18 -4.17 11.80 21.54
N ARG A 19 -5.38 11.56 22.07
CA ARG A 19 -6.11 12.51 22.90
C ARG A 19 -5.35 12.89 24.17
N SER A 20 -4.78 11.90 24.88
CA SER A 20 -4.01 12.17 26.10
C SER A 20 -2.72 12.94 25.84
N ARG A 21 -2.12 12.82 24.64
CA ARG A 21 -0.89 13.54 24.27
C ARG A 21 -1.14 14.81 23.45
N PHE A 22 -2.39 15.12 23.07
CA PHE A 22 -2.69 16.21 22.15
C PHE A 22 -2.18 17.58 22.63
N GLN A 23 -2.22 17.85 23.94
CA GLN A 23 -1.67 19.07 24.54
C GLN A 23 -0.18 19.31 24.27
N SER A 24 0.58 18.24 24.01
CA SER A 24 2.00 18.34 23.67
C SER A 24 2.25 18.63 22.18
N LEU A 25 1.24 18.45 21.32
CA LEU A 25 1.38 18.63 19.87
C LEU A 25 1.67 20.08 19.47
N PRO A 26 0.99 21.12 19.97
CA PRO A 26 1.31 22.50 19.61
C PRO A 26 2.78 22.86 19.86
N GLY A 27 3.34 22.40 20.98
CA GLY A 27 4.75 22.58 21.30
C GLY A 27 5.68 21.81 20.36
N ALA A 28 5.35 20.55 20.05
CA ALA A 28 6.13 19.73 19.11
C ALA A 28 6.10 20.28 17.67
N PHE A 29 4.93 20.74 17.20
CA PHE A 29 4.75 21.40 15.91
C PHE A 29 5.63 22.64 15.79
N ASN A 30 5.55 23.55 16.76
CA ASN A 30 6.34 24.77 16.73
C ASN A 30 7.84 24.47 16.85
N ALA A 31 8.23 23.52 17.71
CA ALA A 31 9.65 23.17 17.88
C ALA A 31 10.27 22.51 16.65
N ARG A 32 9.50 21.75 15.86
CA ARG A 32 10.03 20.99 14.71
C ARG A 32 9.76 21.64 13.37
N LEU A 33 8.56 22.16 13.19
CA LEU A 33 8.08 22.64 11.91
C LEU A 33 8.10 24.16 11.78
N VAL A 34 8.50 24.94 12.80
CA VAL A 34 8.60 26.40 12.70
C VAL A 34 10.07 26.82 12.90
N PRO A 35 10.60 27.77 12.10
CA PRO A 35 11.98 28.21 12.24
C PRO A 35 12.27 28.90 13.57
N VAL A 36 13.45 28.63 14.13
CA VAL A 36 13.91 29.25 15.39
C VAL A 36 14.35 30.69 15.11
N GLU A 37 13.77 31.67 15.81
CA GLU A 37 14.00 33.11 15.56
C GLU A 37 15.37 33.62 16.07
N LYS A 38 15.99 32.93 17.05
CA LYS A 38 17.38 33.17 17.49
C LYS A 38 18.07 31.85 17.89
N PRO A 39 19.22 31.49 17.30
CA PRO A 39 19.98 30.33 17.76
C PRO A 39 20.69 30.69 19.06
N ASP A 40 20.22 30.17 20.20
CA ASP A 40 20.99 30.25 21.44
C ASP A 40 22.25 29.38 21.32
N GLU A 41 23.42 30.02 21.22
CA GLU A 41 24.75 29.39 21.14
C GLU A 41 25.11 28.49 22.36
N LYS A 42 24.21 28.33 23.34
CA LYS A 42 24.47 27.63 24.60
C LYS A 42 23.80 26.25 24.76
N GLN A 43 23.26 25.61 23.73
CA GLN A 43 22.84 24.21 23.86
C GLN A 43 24.04 23.24 23.73
N LYS A 44 24.71 23.01 24.87
CA LYS A 44 25.84 22.08 25.00
C LYS A 44 25.47 20.67 24.51
N LYS A 45 26.23 20.18 23.53
CA LYS A 45 26.36 18.77 23.14
C LYS A 45 26.89 17.97 24.33
N GLY A 46 26.05 17.16 24.96
CA GLY A 46 26.44 16.21 26.00
C GLY A 46 25.51 15.00 26.02
N LEU A 47 25.98 13.89 26.61
CA LEU A 47 25.33 12.56 26.66
C LEU A 47 23.85 12.52 27.12
N LYS A 48 23.28 13.63 27.59
CA LYS A 48 21.85 13.75 27.96
C LYS A 48 20.90 14.00 26.78
N ALA A 49 21.40 14.11 25.55
CA ALA A 49 20.59 14.27 24.33
C ALA A 49 19.75 13.03 23.97
N SER A 50 19.96 11.88 24.62
CA SER A 50 19.26 10.62 24.36
C SER A 50 17.99 10.38 25.20
N LEU A 51 17.62 11.33 26.06
CA LEU A 51 16.31 11.32 26.74
C LEU A 51 15.30 12.10 25.90
N PRO A 52 14.01 11.71 25.85
CA PRO A 52 13.00 12.50 25.16
C PRO A 52 13.07 13.93 25.72
N ARG A 53 13.34 14.90 24.84
CA ARG A 53 13.18 16.33 25.18
C ARG A 53 11.77 16.42 25.76
N ARG A 54 11.63 16.57 27.08
CA ARG A 54 10.39 17.09 27.65
C ARG A 54 10.25 18.42 26.94
N PHE A 55 9.29 18.55 26.03
CA PHE A 55 8.88 19.78 25.38
C PHE A 55 8.23 20.71 26.42
N ALA A 56 8.89 20.85 27.58
CA ALA A 56 8.55 21.78 28.62
C ALA A 56 8.78 23.16 28.02
N GLN A 57 7.66 23.85 27.80
CA GLN A 57 7.50 25.29 27.61
C GLN A 57 8.81 26.01 27.29
N MET A 58 9.01 26.31 26.00
CA MET A 58 10.04 27.28 25.62
C MET A 58 9.72 28.59 26.36
N PRO A 59 10.61 29.09 27.24
CA PRO A 59 10.44 30.39 27.84
C PRO A 59 10.71 31.45 26.76
N ASN A 60 9.83 32.43 26.60
CA ASN A 60 9.93 33.60 25.69
C ASN A 60 9.30 33.53 24.28
N VAL A 61 8.22 32.77 24.05
CA VAL A 61 7.39 32.99 22.86
C VAL A 61 5.94 33.21 23.27
N ASP A 62 5.31 34.19 22.64
CA ASP A 62 3.90 34.53 22.82
C ASP A 62 3.01 33.28 22.59
N LYS A 63 2.29 32.84 23.63
CA LYS A 63 1.52 31.57 23.59
C LYS A 63 0.44 31.61 22.52
N GLU A 64 -0.12 32.78 22.27
CA GLU A 64 -1.15 33.03 21.26
C GLU A 64 -0.60 32.78 19.85
N LYS A 65 0.60 33.30 19.54
CA LYS A 65 1.26 33.11 18.25
C LYS A 65 1.60 31.63 17.97
N GLN A 66 2.00 30.89 19.00
CA GLN A 66 2.25 29.44 18.87
C GLN A 66 0.96 28.66 18.59
N ALA A 67 -0.14 29.04 19.25
CA ALA A 67 -1.45 28.44 19.03
C ALA A 67 -1.98 28.73 17.62
N ALA A 68 -1.86 29.98 17.14
CA ALA A 68 -2.28 30.38 15.79
C ALA A 68 -1.50 29.61 14.70
N ARG A 69 -0.16 29.52 14.82
CA ARG A 69 0.67 28.74 13.89
C ARG A 69 0.26 27.25 13.87
N PHE A 70 -0.01 26.68 15.04
CA PHE A 70 -0.49 25.30 15.15
C PHE A 70 -1.86 25.12 14.49
N ALA A 71 -2.83 25.98 14.79
CA ALA A 71 -4.19 25.92 14.24
C ALA A 71 -4.16 25.93 12.69
N GLN A 72 -3.37 26.81 12.09
CA GLN A 72 -3.27 26.88 10.63
C GLN A 72 -2.69 25.60 10.00
N MET A 73 -1.63 25.04 10.57
CA MET A 73 -1.06 23.78 10.07
C MET A 73 -2.03 22.61 10.29
N TRP A 74 -2.58 22.49 11.49
CA TRP A 74 -3.52 21.43 11.86
C TRP A 74 -4.76 21.46 10.97
N ASN A 75 -5.40 22.62 10.83
CA ASN A 75 -6.60 22.76 10.03
C ASN A 75 -6.36 22.49 8.55
N LYS A 76 -5.17 22.78 8.01
CA LYS A 76 -4.83 22.42 6.63
C LYS A 76 -4.74 20.90 6.46
N ILE A 77 -4.23 20.18 7.46
CA ILE A 77 -4.23 18.71 7.49
C ILE A 77 -5.68 18.18 7.51
N ILE A 78 -6.52 18.66 8.43
CA ILE A 78 -7.92 18.23 8.53
C ILE A 78 -8.71 18.54 7.24
N THR A 79 -8.52 19.73 6.68
CA THR A 79 -9.16 20.11 5.41
C THR A 79 -8.69 19.21 4.26
N SER A 80 -7.43 18.77 4.26
CA SER A 80 -6.95 17.81 3.25
C SER A 80 -7.63 16.45 3.36
N PHE A 81 -7.89 15.97 4.59
CA PHE A 81 -8.61 14.71 4.81
C PHE A 81 -10.03 14.79 4.29
N ARG A 82 -10.69 15.94 4.48
CA ARG A 82 -12.03 16.16 3.93
C ARG A 82 -12.02 16.18 2.41
N LYS A 83 -11.04 16.86 1.78
CA LYS A 83 -10.88 16.91 0.31
C LYS A 83 -10.55 15.54 -0.31
N GLU A 84 -9.96 14.64 0.47
CA GLU A 84 -9.68 13.26 0.06
C GLU A 84 -10.82 12.28 0.40
N ASP A 85 -11.92 12.78 0.98
CA ASP A 85 -13.11 12.02 1.38
C ASP A 85 -12.84 11.01 2.51
N LEU A 86 -11.77 11.21 3.30
CA LEU A 86 -11.46 10.37 4.47
C LEU A 86 -12.33 10.69 5.69
N ILE A 87 -12.89 11.89 5.77
CA ILE A 87 -13.75 12.33 6.88
C ILE A 87 -14.99 13.03 6.33
N SER A 88 -16.09 12.98 7.08
CA SER A 88 -17.33 13.72 6.79
C SER A 88 -17.22 15.23 7.11
N ASN A 89 -18.19 16.04 6.67
CA ASN A 89 -18.26 17.46 7.07
C ASN A 89 -18.36 17.60 8.60
N ARG A 90 -19.17 16.75 9.25
CA ARG A 90 -19.33 16.74 10.70
C ARG A 90 -18.02 16.40 11.42
N GLU A 91 -17.29 15.39 10.96
CA GLU A 91 -15.99 15.05 11.55
C GLU A 91 -14.95 16.13 11.33
N MET A 92 -14.98 16.82 10.18
CA MET A 92 -14.13 17.98 9.95
C MET A 92 -14.40 19.07 11.00
N GLU A 93 -15.67 19.45 11.22
CA GLU A 93 -16.03 20.46 12.23
C GLU A 93 -15.60 20.04 13.66
N LEU A 94 -15.66 18.76 13.99
CA LEU A 94 -15.19 18.21 15.28
C LEU A 94 -13.67 18.28 15.47
N LEU A 95 -12.91 18.25 14.39
CA LEU A 95 -11.44 18.16 14.41
C LEU A 95 -10.75 19.51 14.23
N LEU A 96 -11.43 20.52 13.69
CA LEU A 96 -10.88 21.86 13.48
C LEU A 96 -10.58 22.58 14.81
N VAL A 97 -9.51 23.35 14.80
CA VAL A 97 -9.17 24.35 15.83
C VAL A 97 -9.65 25.71 15.31
N PRO A 98 -10.21 26.62 16.12
CA PRO A 98 -10.60 27.95 15.65
C PRO A 98 -9.40 28.70 15.04
N TYR A 99 -9.59 29.31 13.86
CA TYR A 99 -8.54 30.09 13.19
C TYR A 99 -8.29 31.44 13.88
N VAL A 100 -9.39 32.08 14.29
CA VAL A 100 -9.40 33.37 14.98
C VAL A 100 -9.68 33.06 16.44
N ALA A 101 -8.73 33.31 17.33
CA ALA A 101 -9.07 33.39 18.74
C ALA A 101 -10.13 34.49 18.88
N ASP A 102 -11.33 34.17 19.35
CA ASP A 102 -12.26 35.21 19.76
C ASP A 102 -11.55 35.99 20.87
N ARG A 103 -11.02 37.17 20.54
CA ARG A 103 -10.21 37.99 21.44
C ARG A 103 -10.96 38.31 22.74
N ALA A 104 -12.28 38.19 22.73
CA ALA A 104 -13.11 38.36 23.91
C ALA A 104 -13.04 37.18 24.91
N LEU A 105 -12.52 36.01 24.52
CA LEU A 105 -12.51 34.80 25.35
C LEU A 105 -11.20 34.58 26.12
N ASP A 106 -10.06 35.16 25.71
CA ASP A 106 -8.71 34.98 26.32
C ASP A 106 -8.38 33.52 26.74
N LEU A 107 -8.75 32.55 25.91
CA LEU A 107 -8.67 31.11 26.21
C LEU A 107 -8.18 30.31 25.00
N ILE A 108 -7.42 29.23 25.27
CA ILE A 108 -7.04 28.26 24.23
C ILE A 108 -8.25 27.36 23.93
N GLN A 109 -8.76 27.45 22.71
CA GLN A 109 -9.90 26.66 22.25
C GLN A 109 -9.44 25.34 21.63
N TRP A 110 -9.69 24.22 22.31
CA TRP A 110 -9.35 22.88 21.82
C TRP A 110 -10.40 22.35 20.83
N PRO A 111 -10.04 21.45 19.90
CA PRO A 111 -11.01 20.81 19.02
C PRO A 111 -12.16 20.12 19.77
N PRO A 112 -13.42 20.23 19.30
CA PRO A 112 -14.59 19.69 19.99
C PRO A 112 -14.51 18.19 20.30
N PHE A 113 -13.83 17.37 19.48
CA PHE A 113 -13.68 15.93 19.74
C PHE A 113 -12.93 15.61 21.05
N LEU A 114 -12.09 16.52 21.56
CA LEU A 114 -11.41 16.39 22.86
C LEU A 114 -12.33 16.76 24.03
N LEU A 115 -13.33 17.59 23.75
CA LEU A 115 -14.26 18.17 24.73
C LEU A 115 -15.60 17.39 24.79
N ALA A 116 -15.75 16.35 23.97
CA ALA A 116 -16.94 15.52 23.90
C ALA A 116 -17.39 15.02 25.29
N SER A 117 -18.70 15.15 25.58
CA SER A 117 -19.34 14.80 26.86
C SER A 117 -18.78 15.48 28.11
N LYS A 118 -17.81 16.40 28.00
CA LYS A 118 -17.24 17.09 29.16
C LYS A 118 -18.26 18.00 29.83
N LEU A 119 -18.94 18.86 29.07
CA LEU A 119 -19.94 19.77 29.63
C LEU A 119 -21.12 19.08 30.35
N PRO A 120 -21.80 18.07 29.77
CA PRO A 120 -22.85 17.33 30.49
C PRO A 120 -22.34 16.71 31.80
N ILE A 121 -21.13 16.13 31.80
CA ILE A 121 -20.52 15.56 33.00
C ILE A 121 -20.24 16.65 34.03
N ALA A 122 -19.73 17.81 33.62
CA ALA A 122 -19.51 18.96 34.51
C ALA A 122 -20.83 19.48 35.11
N LEU A 123 -21.91 19.50 34.33
CA LEU A 123 -23.25 19.89 34.79
C LEU A 123 -23.82 18.91 35.82
N ASP A 124 -23.69 17.61 35.58
CA ASP A 124 -24.08 16.59 36.57
C ASP A 124 -23.25 16.69 37.85
N MET A 125 -21.92 16.92 37.73
CA MET A 125 -21.05 17.17 38.87
C MET A 125 -21.46 18.41 39.68
N ALA A 126 -21.89 19.48 39.00
CA ALA A 126 -22.36 20.71 39.63
C ALA A 126 -23.72 20.49 40.33
N LYS A 127 -24.66 19.80 39.69
CA LYS A 127 -25.98 19.46 40.24
C LYS A 127 -25.90 18.65 41.54
N ASP A 128 -24.98 17.68 41.59
CA ASP A 128 -24.81 16.77 42.73
C ASP A 128 -23.81 17.29 43.78
N SER A 129 -23.35 18.54 43.66
CA SER A 129 -22.36 19.12 44.58
C SER A 129 -23.01 19.60 45.89
N ASN A 130 -22.59 19.02 47.02
CA ASN A 130 -23.13 19.33 48.36
C ASN A 130 -22.48 20.59 48.99
N CYS A 131 -22.56 21.75 48.33
CA CYS A 131 -22.11 23.05 48.86
C CYS A 131 -20.61 23.12 49.22
N LYS A 132 -19.74 22.50 48.41
CA LYS A 132 -18.27 22.51 48.60
C LYS A 132 -17.54 22.96 47.33
N ASP A 133 -17.41 24.27 47.14
CA ASP A 133 -16.73 24.90 45.99
C ASP A 133 -15.34 24.32 45.71
N ARG A 134 -14.53 24.15 46.75
CA ARG A 134 -13.16 23.64 46.62
C ARG A 134 -13.12 22.20 46.08
N GLU A 135 -14.12 21.38 46.39
CA GLU A 135 -14.18 19.99 45.94
C GLU A 135 -14.60 19.91 44.47
N LEU A 136 -15.64 20.65 44.07
CA LEU A 136 -16.06 20.72 42.67
C LEU A 136 -14.95 21.29 41.79
N ARG A 137 -14.34 22.42 42.20
CA ARG A 137 -13.24 23.05 41.47
C ARG A 137 -12.06 22.09 41.26
N LYS A 138 -11.66 21.35 42.31
CA LYS A 138 -10.60 20.34 42.20
C LYS A 138 -10.97 19.19 41.26
N ARG A 139 -12.25 18.79 41.18
CA ARG A 139 -12.74 17.75 40.26
C ARG A 139 -12.76 18.24 38.81
N LEU A 140 -13.16 19.49 38.57
CA LEU A 140 -13.14 20.11 37.23
C LEU A 140 -11.70 20.33 36.74
N GLU A 141 -10.81 20.82 37.61
CA GLU A 141 -9.39 21.06 37.31
C GLU A 141 -8.57 19.75 37.17
N ALA A 142 -9.10 18.61 37.62
CA ALA A 142 -8.41 17.31 37.47
C ALA A 142 -8.27 16.88 36.01
N ASP A 143 -9.20 17.30 35.14
CA ASP A 143 -9.11 17.13 33.70
C ASP A 143 -9.01 18.50 33.03
N SER A 144 -7.81 18.85 32.59
CA SER A 144 -7.52 20.09 31.87
C SER A 144 -8.45 20.38 30.68
N TYR A 145 -8.99 19.37 29.98
CA TYR A 145 -9.94 19.61 28.89
C TYR A 145 -11.33 19.94 29.41
N MET A 146 -11.73 19.37 30.56
CA MET A 146 -12.98 19.69 31.24
C MET A 146 -13.01 21.15 31.68
N ASP A 147 -11.96 21.60 32.35
CA ASP A 147 -11.80 23.00 32.77
C ASP A 147 -11.87 23.95 31.57
N CYS A 148 -11.15 23.65 30.49
CA CYS A 148 -11.20 24.45 29.27
C CYS A 148 -12.61 24.51 28.66
N ALA A 149 -13.31 23.37 28.58
CA ALA A 149 -14.67 23.31 28.01
C ALA A 149 -15.67 24.16 28.81
N VAL A 150 -15.63 24.09 30.13
CA VAL A 150 -16.53 24.87 31.01
C VAL A 150 -16.26 26.37 30.86
N ARG A 151 -14.99 26.78 30.89
CA ARG A 151 -14.60 28.20 30.73
C ARG A 151 -14.95 28.73 29.34
N GLU A 152 -14.70 27.95 28.30
CA GLU A 152 -15.04 28.30 26.92
C GLU A 152 -16.57 28.45 26.74
N CYS A 153 -17.35 27.52 27.30
CA CYS A 153 -18.81 27.54 27.22
C CYS A 153 -19.39 28.80 27.89
N TYR A 154 -18.96 29.10 29.12
CA TYR A 154 -19.44 30.27 29.85
C TYR A 154 -19.11 31.58 29.13
N ALA A 155 -17.85 31.73 28.68
CA ALA A 155 -17.43 32.93 27.98
C ALA A 155 -18.12 33.08 26.61
N SER A 156 -18.35 31.98 25.89
CA SER A 156 -19.12 31.98 24.63
C SER A 156 -20.60 32.31 24.84
N PHE A 157 -21.22 31.74 25.89
CA PHE A 157 -22.59 32.06 26.30
C PHE A 157 -22.73 33.57 26.58
N LYS A 158 -21.85 34.12 27.42
CA LYS A 158 -21.81 35.55 27.76
C LYS A 158 -21.68 36.43 26.51
N ASN A 159 -20.79 36.06 25.60
CA ASN A 159 -20.56 36.81 24.36
C ASN A 159 -21.78 36.79 23.43
N ILE A 160 -22.39 35.62 23.20
CA ILE A 160 -23.58 35.49 22.33
C ILE A 160 -24.77 36.24 22.90
N ILE A 161 -25.05 36.11 24.21
CA ILE A 161 -26.17 36.80 24.85
C ILE A 161 -25.98 38.32 24.78
N LYS A 162 -24.79 38.85 25.10
CA LYS A 162 -24.51 40.29 24.97
C LYS A 162 -24.60 40.81 23.54
N TYR A 163 -24.35 39.97 22.55
CA TYR A 163 -24.48 40.33 21.13
C TYR A 163 -25.93 40.32 20.64
N LEU A 164 -26.77 39.40 21.13
CA LEU A 164 -28.18 39.27 20.75
C LEU A 164 -29.08 40.32 21.41
N VAL A 165 -28.74 40.78 22.61
CA VAL A 165 -29.56 41.75 23.35
C VAL A 165 -29.17 43.16 22.94
N GLU A 166 -30.11 43.90 22.33
CA GLU A 166 -29.89 45.25 21.81
C GLU A 166 -30.53 46.34 22.68
N GLY A 167 -31.65 46.03 23.35
CA GLY A 167 -32.39 46.96 24.21
C GLY A 167 -31.59 47.46 25.41
N GLU A 168 -31.68 48.76 25.71
CA GLU A 168 -30.93 49.43 26.79
C GLU A 168 -31.29 48.92 28.19
N GLN A 169 -32.58 48.63 28.44
CA GLN A 169 -33.01 48.09 29.74
C GLN A 169 -32.61 46.63 29.90
N GLU A 170 -32.77 45.83 28.84
CA GLU A 170 -32.37 44.43 28.79
C GLU A 170 -30.86 44.28 28.96
N LYS A 171 -30.03 45.12 28.32
CA LYS A 171 -28.57 45.13 28.49
C LYS A 171 -28.15 45.38 29.93
N LYS A 172 -28.82 46.30 30.64
CA LYS A 172 -28.54 46.59 32.06
C LYS A 172 -28.79 45.36 32.92
N VAL A 173 -29.95 44.72 32.75
CA VAL A 173 -30.33 43.50 33.49
C VAL A 173 -29.33 42.37 33.23
N ILE A 174 -29.01 42.11 31.96
CA ILE A 174 -28.05 41.07 31.57
C ILE A 174 -26.65 41.33 32.11
N ASN A 175 -26.16 42.58 32.08
CA ASN A 175 -24.85 42.91 32.62
C ASN A 175 -24.80 42.69 34.14
N ILE A 176 -25.83 43.12 34.88
CA ILE A 176 -25.91 42.90 36.33
C ILE A 176 -25.84 41.40 36.67
N ILE A 177 -26.59 40.57 35.94
CA ILE A 177 -26.57 39.11 36.13
C ILE A 177 -25.15 38.56 35.91
N PHE A 178 -24.49 38.93 34.82
CA PHE A 178 -23.14 38.43 34.54
C PHE A 178 -22.09 38.97 35.54
N ASP A 179 -22.19 40.22 35.97
CA ASP A 179 -21.25 40.84 36.91
C ASP A 179 -21.36 40.17 38.30
N GLU A 180 -22.57 39.82 38.75
CA GLU A 180 -22.79 39.07 39.98
C GLU A 180 -22.23 37.64 39.89
N VAL A 181 -22.45 36.95 38.76
CA VAL A 181 -21.89 35.61 38.54
C VAL A 181 -20.35 35.65 38.50
N ASP A 182 -19.76 36.64 37.81
CA ASP A 182 -18.30 36.82 37.78
C ASP A 182 -17.73 37.07 39.19
N SER A 183 -18.40 37.89 40.01
CA SER A 183 -18.05 38.15 41.41
C SER A 183 -18.04 36.86 42.25
N CYS A 184 -19.09 36.03 42.12
CA CYS A 184 -19.15 34.73 42.80
C CYS A 184 -18.03 33.76 42.35
N ILE A 185 -17.63 33.80 41.07
CA ILE A 185 -16.52 33.00 40.54
C ILE A 185 -15.18 33.46 41.13
N GLU A 186 -14.94 34.78 41.19
CA GLU A 186 -13.70 35.37 41.74
C GLU A 186 -13.54 35.12 43.25
N ASP A 187 -14.63 35.27 44.01
CA ASP A 187 -14.69 35.02 45.45
C ASP A 187 -14.65 33.51 45.82
N GLY A 188 -14.87 32.63 44.83
CA GLY A 188 -14.90 31.18 45.01
C GLY A 188 -16.11 30.68 45.82
N LYS A 189 -17.25 31.39 45.73
CA LYS A 189 -18.51 31.13 46.46
C LYS A 189 -19.65 30.69 45.54
N LEU A 190 -19.32 30.21 44.34
CA LEU A 190 -20.30 29.96 43.29
C LEU A 190 -21.39 28.95 43.70
N ILE A 191 -21.06 27.86 44.40
CA ILE A 191 -22.01 26.83 44.83
C ILE A 191 -22.67 27.18 46.17
N SER A 192 -22.02 28.01 47.01
CA SER A 192 -22.64 28.48 48.25
C SER A 192 -23.74 29.51 47.99
N ASP A 193 -23.54 30.34 46.97
CA ASP A 193 -24.41 31.48 46.69
C ASP A 193 -25.39 31.16 45.55
N VAL A 194 -25.00 30.34 44.56
CA VAL A 194 -25.86 30.04 43.39
C VAL A 194 -26.40 28.61 43.42
N ASN A 195 -27.70 28.43 43.18
CA ASN A 195 -28.34 27.12 43.16
C ASN A 195 -28.05 26.36 41.84
N MET A 196 -27.01 25.51 41.87
CA MET A 196 -26.58 24.70 40.73
C MET A 196 -27.56 23.61 40.29
N ARG A 197 -28.61 23.30 41.08
CA ARG A 197 -29.59 22.25 40.72
C ARG A 197 -30.47 22.63 39.52
N ALA A 198 -30.68 23.93 39.30
CA ALA A 198 -31.48 24.46 38.20
C ALA A 198 -30.64 24.76 36.93
N LEU A 199 -29.31 24.66 37.02
CA LEU A 199 -28.41 24.89 35.89
C LEU A 199 -28.66 23.96 34.67
N PRO A 200 -29.02 22.67 34.83
CA PRO A 200 -29.40 21.83 33.70
C PRO A 200 -30.62 22.34 32.93
N ALA A 201 -31.60 22.96 33.61
CA ALA A 201 -32.77 23.54 32.95
C ALA A 201 -32.39 24.76 32.09
N LEU A 202 -31.50 25.63 32.61
CA LEU A 202 -30.94 26.74 31.83
C LEU A 202 -30.15 26.24 30.62
N TYR A 203 -29.36 25.18 30.80
CA TYR A 203 -28.61 24.54 29.74
C TYR A 203 -29.53 24.03 28.61
N ASP A 204 -30.62 23.34 28.94
CA ASP A 204 -31.56 22.82 27.94
C ASP A 204 -32.24 23.95 27.14
N GLN A 205 -32.60 25.06 27.79
CA GLN A 205 -33.15 26.23 27.10
C GLN A 205 -32.10 26.91 26.21
N PHE A 206 -30.84 26.97 26.66
CA PHE A 206 -29.76 27.53 25.85
C PHE A 206 -29.46 26.68 24.62
N VAL A 207 -29.48 25.34 24.72
CA VAL A 207 -29.32 24.44 23.57
C VAL A 207 -30.41 24.71 22.52
N LYS A 208 -31.67 24.90 22.93
CA LYS A 208 -32.76 25.28 22.00
C LYS A 208 -32.50 26.63 21.35
N LEU A 209 -32.02 27.62 22.11
CA LEU A 209 -31.66 28.92 21.54
C LEU A 209 -30.59 28.78 20.45
N ILE A 210 -29.55 27.98 20.68
CA ILE A 210 -28.50 27.74 19.68
C ILE A 210 -29.06 27.09 18.41
N GLN A 211 -30.02 26.16 18.51
CA GLN A 211 -30.70 25.58 17.34
C GLN A 211 -31.42 26.64 16.52
N TYR A 212 -32.15 27.55 17.16
CA TYR A 212 -32.80 28.67 16.45
C TYR A 212 -31.80 29.64 15.82
N LEU A 213 -30.63 29.84 16.44
CA LEU A 213 -29.56 30.65 15.85
C LEU A 213 -28.88 29.98 14.64
N LEU A 214 -28.85 28.65 14.58
CA LEU A 214 -28.34 27.90 13.43
C LEU A 214 -29.29 27.98 12.23
N ASP A 215 -30.59 27.83 12.46
CA ASP A 215 -31.62 27.93 11.42
C ASP A 215 -31.83 29.40 10.98
N ASN A 216 -31.71 30.34 11.92
CA ASN A 216 -31.77 31.80 11.74
C ASN A 216 -32.97 32.28 10.88
N ARG A 217 -34.13 31.61 11.00
CA ARG A 217 -35.34 31.97 10.23
C ARG A 217 -36.10 33.09 10.93
N GLN A 218 -36.57 34.07 10.16
CA GLN A 218 -37.35 35.22 10.67
C GLN A 218 -38.59 34.79 11.48
N GLU A 219 -39.23 33.69 11.07
CA GLU A 219 -40.45 33.15 11.67
C GLU A 219 -40.25 32.70 13.14
N ASP A 220 -39.02 32.33 13.50
CA ASP A 220 -38.70 31.80 14.83
C ASP A 220 -38.50 32.91 15.88
N ARG A 221 -38.61 34.19 15.50
CA ARG A 221 -38.37 35.34 16.40
C ARG A 221 -39.22 35.29 17.67
N GLY A 222 -40.50 34.91 17.54
CA GLY A 222 -41.39 34.79 18.70
C GLY A 222 -40.94 33.72 19.69
N GLN A 223 -40.44 32.58 19.18
CA GLN A 223 -39.90 31.50 20.02
C GLN A 223 -38.59 31.90 20.70
N VAL A 224 -37.72 32.65 20.01
CA VAL A 224 -36.50 33.20 20.60
C VAL A 224 -36.82 34.14 21.77
N VAL A 225 -37.82 35.03 21.64
CA VAL A 225 -38.26 35.91 22.73
C VAL A 225 -38.72 35.11 23.94
N ILE A 226 -39.56 34.08 23.72
CA ILE A 226 -40.04 33.18 24.80
C ILE A 226 -38.86 32.50 25.49
N LEU A 227 -37.89 31.97 24.72
CA LEU A 227 -36.71 31.34 25.29
C LEU A 227 -35.88 32.29 26.16
N PHE A 228 -35.73 33.56 25.77
CA PHE A 228 -35.04 34.56 26.60
C PHE A 228 -35.79 34.85 27.90
N GLN A 229 -37.12 34.89 27.86
CA GLN A 229 -37.96 35.05 29.05
C GLN A 229 -37.88 33.83 29.97
N ASP A 230 -37.99 32.62 29.42
CA ASP A 230 -37.83 31.36 30.15
C ASP A 230 -36.45 31.27 30.82
N MET A 231 -35.37 31.60 30.08
CA MET A 231 -34.02 31.60 30.64
C MET A 231 -33.86 32.64 31.77
N LEU A 232 -34.44 33.84 31.61
CA LEU A 232 -34.42 34.86 32.65
C LEU A 232 -35.19 34.40 33.89
N GLU A 233 -36.33 33.74 33.72
CA GLU A 233 -37.11 33.18 34.81
C GLU A 233 -36.30 32.12 35.59
N VAL A 234 -35.69 31.16 34.88
CA VAL A 234 -34.84 30.15 35.52
C VAL A 234 -33.67 30.78 36.26
N VAL A 235 -33.02 31.81 35.70
CA VAL A 235 -31.89 32.48 36.35
C VAL A 235 -32.33 33.22 37.62
N THR A 236 -33.43 33.97 37.56
CA THR A 236 -33.87 34.85 38.64
C THR A 236 -34.64 34.12 39.76
N ARG A 237 -35.42 33.09 39.43
CA ARG A 237 -36.25 32.36 40.39
C ARG A 237 -35.60 31.08 40.90
N ASP A 238 -34.88 30.36 40.05
CA ASP A 238 -34.41 29.01 40.40
C ASP A 238 -32.90 28.97 40.71
N ILE A 239 -32.10 29.87 40.12
CA ILE A 239 -30.63 29.88 40.23
C ILE A 239 -30.12 30.94 41.22
N MET A 240 -30.63 32.19 41.17
CA MET A 240 -30.14 33.35 41.95
C MET A 240 -31.24 34.02 42.79
N GLU A 241 -32.14 33.22 43.38
CA GLU A 241 -33.33 33.68 44.11
C GLU A 241 -33.00 34.70 45.23
N GLU A 242 -31.96 34.44 46.03
CA GLU A 242 -31.59 35.29 47.17
C GLU A 242 -30.82 36.55 46.75
N GLN A 243 -29.94 36.47 45.74
CA GLN A 243 -29.06 37.57 45.30
C GLN A 243 -29.79 38.62 44.46
N LEU A 244 -30.70 38.19 43.57
CA LEU A 244 -31.45 39.10 42.69
C LEU A 244 -32.80 39.54 43.25
N SER A 245 -33.22 39.02 44.41
CA SER A 245 -34.45 39.41 45.13
C SER A 245 -34.57 40.94 45.31
N SER A 246 -33.45 41.62 45.59
CA SER A 246 -33.41 43.09 45.79
C SER A 246 -33.58 43.91 44.50
N LEU A 247 -33.36 43.32 43.32
CA LEU A 247 -33.43 44.01 42.03
C LEU A 247 -34.84 44.02 41.44
N LEU A 248 -35.58 42.91 41.57
CA LEU A 248 -36.95 42.81 41.07
C LEU A 248 -37.91 43.75 41.83
N ASP A 249 -37.72 43.91 43.14
CA ASP A 249 -38.48 44.87 43.97
C ASP A 249 -38.16 46.35 43.67
N SER A 250 -37.03 46.65 43.03
CA SER A 250 -36.68 48.02 42.62
C SER A 250 -37.22 48.41 41.24
N SER A 251 -37.53 47.42 40.39
CA SER A 251 -38.06 47.62 39.04
C SER A 251 -39.60 47.74 38.98
N HIS A 252 -40.29 47.28 40.02
CA HIS A 252 -41.69 47.59 40.28
C HIS A 252 -41.75 48.61 41.41
N GLY A 253 -41.74 49.90 41.05
CA GLY A 253 -41.60 51.04 41.97
C GLY A 253 -42.20 50.83 43.35
N GLY A 254 -41.33 50.71 44.35
CA GLY A 254 -41.74 50.62 45.75
C GLY A 254 -42.36 51.93 46.23
N SER A 255 -43.60 51.84 46.70
CA SER A 255 -44.01 52.52 47.93
C SER A 255 -45.23 51.84 48.52
N TYR A 256 -45.10 51.42 49.77
CA TYR A 256 -46.18 50.93 50.63
C TYR A 256 -47.39 51.89 50.64
N GLY A 257 -48.58 51.33 50.39
CA GLY A 257 -49.86 51.79 50.93
C GLY A 257 -50.57 52.97 50.25
N ARG A 258 -51.51 52.67 49.32
CA ARG A 258 -52.92 53.15 49.32
C ARG A 258 -53.65 52.71 48.05
N TYR A 259 -54.96 52.53 48.18
CA TYR A 259 -55.93 52.20 47.16
C TYR A 259 -56.03 53.22 46.01
N GLU A 260 -56.54 52.70 44.89
CA GLU A 260 -57.10 53.34 43.67
C GLU A 260 -56.17 53.64 42.49
N GLY A 261 -56.54 53.06 41.34
CA GLY A 261 -56.07 53.42 40.01
C GLY A 261 -55.78 52.21 39.13
N MET A 262 -56.82 51.65 38.51
CA MET A 262 -56.69 50.70 37.39
C MET A 262 -55.86 51.36 36.29
N LYS A 263 -54.58 50.98 36.15
CA LYS A 263 -53.82 51.21 34.92
C LYS A 263 -54.24 50.15 33.88
N PRO A 264 -54.32 50.47 32.59
CA PRO A 264 -54.66 49.49 31.55
C PRO A 264 -53.65 48.34 31.59
N LEU A 265 -54.12 47.11 31.34
CA LEU A 265 -53.28 45.91 31.28
C LEU A 265 -52.22 45.95 30.14
N ASP A 266 -52.26 46.97 29.26
CA ASP A 266 -51.47 47.07 28.04
C ASP A 266 -50.07 47.71 28.20
N GLU A 267 -49.63 48.08 29.40
CA GLU A 267 -48.29 48.66 29.63
C GLU A 267 -47.47 47.94 30.72
N GLN A 268 -47.59 46.62 30.84
CA GLN A 268 -46.54 45.83 31.50
C GLN A 268 -45.36 45.68 30.53
N TYR A 269 -44.27 46.41 30.78
CA TYR A 269 -43.04 46.27 30.01
C TYR A 269 -42.50 44.84 30.19
N GLN A 270 -42.81 43.96 29.25
CA GLN A 270 -42.25 42.62 29.19
C GLN A 270 -40.84 42.72 28.61
N LEU A 271 -39.85 42.45 29.45
CA LEU A 271 -38.44 42.34 29.03
C LEU A 271 -38.34 41.41 27.82
N PHE A 272 -37.55 41.83 26.82
CA PHE A 272 -37.32 41.14 25.54
C PHE A 272 -38.49 41.11 24.54
N ALA A 273 -39.72 41.50 24.92
CA ALA A 273 -40.89 41.46 24.03
C ALA A 273 -41.00 42.68 23.08
N SER A 274 -40.31 43.78 23.40
CA SER A 274 -40.37 45.02 22.62
C SER A 274 -39.67 44.86 21.25
N ALA A 275 -40.25 45.50 20.22
CA ALA A 275 -39.71 45.47 18.86
C ALA A 275 -38.35 46.20 18.81
N GLY A 276 -37.26 45.43 18.90
CA GLY A 276 -35.88 45.94 18.95
C GLY A 276 -35.09 45.52 20.19
N ALA A 277 -35.68 44.80 21.15
CA ALA A 277 -34.94 44.30 22.32
C ALA A 277 -33.96 43.17 21.98
N ILE A 278 -34.32 42.28 21.04
CA ILE A 278 -33.49 41.18 20.55
C ILE A 278 -33.18 41.36 19.07
N LYS A 279 -31.88 41.26 18.75
CA LYS A 279 -31.32 41.22 17.40
C LYS A 279 -31.48 39.81 16.81
N PHE A 280 -32.65 39.54 16.24
CA PHE A 280 -32.95 38.28 15.53
C PHE A 280 -33.89 38.51 14.34
N PRO A 281 -33.60 37.95 13.15
CA PRO A 281 -32.44 37.11 12.81
C PRO A 281 -31.14 37.91 12.78
N VAL A 282 -30.03 37.21 12.98
CA VAL A 282 -28.70 37.81 13.07
C VAL A 282 -28.11 37.98 11.66
N PRO A 283 -27.40 39.09 11.36
CA PRO A 283 -26.62 39.20 10.13
C PRO A 283 -25.61 38.06 10.01
N VAL A 284 -25.76 37.27 8.95
CA VAL A 284 -24.97 36.05 8.74
C VAL A 284 -23.59 36.44 8.24
N THR A 285 -22.58 36.25 9.09
CA THR A 285 -21.16 36.31 8.70
C THR A 285 -20.54 34.92 8.91
N ASP A 286 -19.50 34.57 8.15
CA ASP A 286 -18.84 33.27 8.29
C ASP A 286 -18.30 33.05 9.71
N ALA A 287 -17.74 34.10 10.32
CA ALA A 287 -17.28 34.07 11.70
C ALA A 287 -18.41 33.82 12.71
N TRP A 288 -19.61 34.38 12.47
CA TRP A 288 -20.77 34.12 13.30
C TRP A 288 -21.26 32.68 13.15
N ILE A 289 -21.36 32.16 11.93
CA ILE A 289 -21.75 30.76 11.68
C ILE A 289 -20.77 29.81 12.36
N GLU A 290 -19.46 30.00 12.19
CA GLU A 290 -18.43 29.16 12.80
C GLU A 290 -18.54 29.17 14.33
N LYS A 291 -18.77 30.34 14.92
CA LYS A 291 -18.95 30.51 16.36
C LYS A 291 -20.17 29.76 16.91
N VAL A 292 -21.33 29.93 16.27
CA VAL A 292 -22.58 29.29 16.70
C VAL A 292 -22.50 27.77 16.50
N LYS A 293 -21.99 27.30 15.36
CA LYS A 293 -21.77 25.86 15.10
C LYS A 293 -20.80 25.24 16.09
N ARG A 294 -19.70 25.92 16.41
CA ARG A 294 -18.74 25.42 17.40
C ARG A 294 -19.38 25.26 18.77
N LEU A 295 -20.18 26.23 19.19
CA LEU A 295 -20.86 26.17 20.48
C LEU A 295 -21.92 25.07 20.50
N ASP A 296 -22.70 24.91 19.42
CA ASP A 296 -23.62 23.78 19.27
C ASP A 296 -22.91 22.44 19.43
N LEU A 297 -21.75 22.26 18.80
CA LEU A 297 -20.93 21.06 18.95
C LEU A 297 -20.43 20.91 20.39
N LEU A 298 -19.96 21.98 21.03
CA LEU A 298 -19.48 21.90 22.41
C LEU A 298 -20.57 21.42 23.38
N LEU A 299 -21.80 21.89 23.18
CA LEU A 299 -22.97 21.52 24.00
C LEU A 299 -23.47 20.11 23.66
N THR A 300 -23.70 19.80 22.38
CA THR A 300 -24.48 18.64 21.98
C THR A 300 -23.66 17.36 21.77
N VAL A 301 -22.33 17.47 21.64
CA VAL A 301 -21.47 16.34 21.27
C VAL A 301 -21.33 15.32 22.39
N LYS A 302 -21.71 14.08 22.07
CA LYS A 302 -21.65 12.91 22.96
C LYS A 302 -20.34 12.13 22.83
N GLU A 303 -20.13 11.14 23.70
CA GLU A 303 -18.93 10.29 23.74
C GLU A 303 -18.57 9.64 22.40
N SER A 304 -19.53 9.36 21.51
CA SER A 304 -19.26 8.78 20.19
C SER A 304 -18.35 9.63 19.31
N ALA A 305 -18.27 10.94 19.53
CA ALA A 305 -17.33 11.81 18.82
C ALA A 305 -15.87 11.64 19.24
N MET A 306 -15.61 10.98 20.39
CA MET A 306 -14.25 10.65 20.84
C MET A 306 -13.53 9.68 19.89
N ASP A 307 -14.29 9.00 19.04
CA ASP A 307 -13.78 8.07 18.03
C ASP A 307 -13.51 8.77 16.67
N ALA A 308 -13.69 10.09 16.56
CA ALA A 308 -13.34 10.83 15.34
C ALA A 308 -11.81 11.01 15.21
N PRO A 309 -11.24 10.92 13.98
CA PRO A 309 -11.90 10.46 12.75
C PRO A 309 -12.17 8.96 12.79
N THR A 310 -13.29 8.51 12.23
CA THR A 310 -13.68 7.08 12.22
C THR A 310 -12.91 6.26 11.19
N ASN A 311 -12.60 6.86 10.03
CA ASN A 311 -11.85 6.22 8.95
C ASN A 311 -10.45 5.75 9.39
N LEU A 312 -10.11 4.52 9.05
CA LEU A 312 -8.86 3.87 9.49
C LEU A 312 -7.60 4.52 8.89
N GLU A 313 -7.68 5.02 7.66
CA GLU A 313 -6.55 5.66 6.98
C GLU A 313 -6.28 7.05 7.56
N ALA A 314 -7.32 7.84 7.86
CA ALA A 314 -7.18 9.11 8.58
C ALA A 314 -6.54 8.92 9.97
N ARG A 315 -6.99 7.90 10.73
CA ARG A 315 -6.41 7.55 12.04
C ARG A 315 -4.94 7.19 11.92
N ARG A 316 -4.57 6.37 10.93
CA ARG A 316 -3.19 5.94 10.67
C ARG A 316 -2.30 7.15 10.36
N ARG A 317 -2.74 8.01 9.43
CA ARG A 317 -2.02 9.21 8.99
C ARG A 317 -1.76 10.19 10.13
N ILE A 318 -2.79 10.58 10.88
CA ILE A 318 -2.63 11.48 12.04
C ILE A 318 -1.73 10.85 13.11
N SER A 319 -1.90 9.56 13.40
CA SER A 319 -1.09 8.89 14.44
C SER A 319 0.38 8.83 14.06
N PHE A 320 0.69 8.45 12.81
CA PHE A 320 2.06 8.43 12.31
C PHE A 320 2.67 9.83 12.33
N PHE A 321 1.98 10.81 11.76
CA PHE A 321 2.47 12.18 11.69
C PHE A 321 2.73 12.74 13.10
N SER A 322 1.78 12.56 14.02
CA SER A 322 1.91 13.00 15.41
C SER A 322 3.11 12.35 16.10
N ASN A 323 3.32 11.04 15.94
CA ASN A 323 4.49 10.34 16.47
C ASN A 323 5.80 10.84 15.86
N SER A 324 5.80 11.12 14.56
CA SER A 324 7.00 11.55 13.84
C SER A 324 7.57 12.87 14.36
N LEU A 325 6.74 13.78 14.88
CA LEU A 325 7.18 15.06 15.47
C LEU A 325 8.07 14.87 16.71
N PHE A 326 7.95 13.74 17.41
CA PHE A 326 8.77 13.40 18.58
C PHE A 326 10.05 12.65 18.20
N MET A 327 10.23 12.28 16.93
CA MET A 327 11.47 11.67 16.45
C MET A 327 12.59 12.70 16.34
N ASP A 328 13.83 12.22 16.20
CA ASP A 328 14.96 13.08 15.88
C ASP A 328 14.86 13.54 14.42
N MET A 329 14.84 14.86 14.23
CA MET A 329 14.84 15.50 12.92
C MET A 329 15.56 16.86 13.03
N PRO A 330 16.14 17.37 11.92
CA PRO A 330 16.71 18.71 11.88
C PRO A 330 15.69 19.81 12.17
N ASP A 331 16.18 20.95 12.67
CA ASP A 331 15.35 22.14 12.82
C ASP A 331 14.95 22.70 11.45
N ALA A 332 13.73 23.22 11.34
CA ALA A 332 13.19 23.75 10.11
C ALA A 332 13.83 25.11 9.75
N PRO A 333 14.42 25.29 8.55
CA PRO A 333 14.81 26.61 8.07
C PRO A 333 13.58 27.40 7.61
N LYS A 334 13.70 28.74 7.54
CA LYS A 334 12.73 29.56 6.79
C LYS A 334 12.66 29.06 5.35
N VAL A 335 11.48 29.06 4.73
CA VAL A 335 11.28 28.56 3.36
C VAL A 335 12.21 29.26 2.38
N ARG A 336 12.44 30.57 2.52
CA ARG A 336 13.39 31.30 1.67
C ARG A 336 14.83 30.76 1.74
N ASN A 337 15.24 30.21 2.88
CA ASN A 337 16.61 29.76 3.17
C ASN A 337 16.81 28.25 2.98
N MET A 338 15.74 27.49 2.75
CA MET A 338 15.86 26.04 2.51
C MET A 338 16.53 25.74 1.17
N LEU A 339 17.07 24.52 1.04
CA LEU A 339 17.53 23.99 -0.26
C LEU A 339 16.32 23.85 -1.20
N SER A 340 16.50 24.26 -2.45
CA SER A 340 15.49 24.02 -3.49
C SER A 340 15.56 22.55 -3.92
N PHE A 341 14.44 22.02 -4.40
CA PHE A 341 14.41 20.64 -4.87
C PHE A 341 13.42 20.43 -6.01
N SER A 342 13.62 19.33 -6.73
CA SER A 342 12.67 18.85 -7.73
C SER A 342 12.16 17.47 -7.39
N VAL A 343 10.95 17.18 -7.82
CA VAL A 343 10.43 15.81 -7.93
C VAL A 343 10.51 15.38 -9.40
N LEU A 344 10.87 14.12 -9.63
CA LEU A 344 10.93 13.50 -10.95
C LEU A 344 10.16 12.17 -10.95
N THR A 345 9.16 12.07 -11.81
CA THR A 345 8.35 10.86 -11.98
C THR A 345 8.45 10.35 -13.43
N PRO A 346 9.02 9.15 -13.67
CA PRO A 346 8.97 8.52 -14.98
C PRO A 346 7.58 7.92 -15.22
N TYR A 347 6.98 8.28 -16.35
CA TYR A 347 5.67 7.84 -16.81
C TYR A 347 5.79 7.18 -18.19
N TYR A 348 5.10 6.07 -18.41
CA TYR A 348 5.10 5.41 -19.71
C TYR A 348 3.76 5.48 -20.44
N ASN A 349 2.80 4.66 -20.04
CA ASN A 349 1.52 4.52 -20.74
C ASN A 349 0.39 4.00 -19.83
N GLU A 350 0.59 4.08 -18.52
CA GLU A 350 -0.42 3.72 -17.53
C GLU A 350 -1.54 4.78 -17.50
N ASP A 351 -2.73 4.41 -17.01
CA ASP A 351 -3.87 5.33 -16.97
C ASP A 351 -3.51 6.63 -16.21
N VAL A 352 -3.71 7.78 -16.87
CA VAL A 352 -3.53 9.08 -16.24
C VAL A 352 -4.71 9.38 -15.31
N LEU A 353 -5.91 9.21 -15.85
CA LEU A 353 -7.20 9.30 -15.18
C LEU A 353 -8.06 8.16 -15.72
N PHE A 354 -8.81 7.46 -14.87
CA PHE A 354 -9.71 6.43 -15.38
C PHE A 354 -10.79 7.05 -16.28
N SER A 355 -11.04 6.43 -17.43
CA SER A 355 -12.19 6.76 -18.28
C SER A 355 -13.47 6.18 -17.69
N LEU A 356 -14.64 6.77 -17.99
CA LEU A 356 -15.93 6.23 -17.55
C LEU A 356 -16.15 4.80 -18.05
N ASN A 357 -15.80 4.54 -19.32
CA ASN A 357 -15.86 3.20 -19.89
C ASN A 357 -15.04 2.20 -19.07
N ASN A 358 -13.81 2.55 -18.68
CA ASN A 358 -12.97 1.68 -17.85
C ASN A 358 -13.58 1.45 -16.45
N LEU A 359 -14.30 2.44 -15.90
CA LEU A 359 -14.93 2.32 -14.59
C LEU A 359 -16.17 1.43 -14.60
N GLU A 360 -16.94 1.46 -15.68
CA GLU A 360 -18.25 0.82 -15.81
C GLU A 360 -18.20 -0.55 -16.51
N GLU A 361 -17.21 -0.80 -17.38
CA GLU A 361 -17.10 -2.06 -18.12
C GLU A 361 -17.01 -3.25 -17.14
N PRO A 362 -18.03 -4.13 -17.10
CA PRO A 362 -18.02 -5.26 -16.20
C PRO A 362 -17.08 -6.33 -16.73
N ASN A 363 -16.34 -6.95 -15.82
CA ASN A 363 -15.48 -8.09 -16.15
C ASN A 363 -16.28 -9.37 -16.48
N GLU A 364 -15.58 -10.48 -16.73
CA GLU A 364 -16.19 -11.80 -16.97
C GLU A 364 -17.10 -12.29 -15.82
N ASP A 365 -17.01 -11.67 -14.63
CA ASP A 365 -17.81 -11.96 -13.44
C ASP A 365 -18.94 -10.94 -13.19
N GLY A 366 -19.13 -9.96 -14.08
CA GLY A 366 -20.16 -8.93 -13.95
C GLY A 366 -19.81 -7.78 -13.00
N VAL A 367 -18.54 -7.65 -12.59
CA VAL A 367 -18.05 -6.66 -11.62
C VAL A 367 -17.26 -5.56 -12.34
N SER A 368 -17.66 -4.31 -12.13
CA SER A 368 -16.98 -3.11 -12.63
C SER A 368 -16.01 -2.52 -11.58
N ILE A 369 -15.09 -1.65 -12.01
CA ILE A 369 -14.13 -1.00 -11.09
C ILE A 369 -14.87 -0.12 -10.08
N ILE A 370 -15.89 0.63 -10.51
CA ILE A 370 -16.63 1.51 -9.61
C ILE A 370 -17.35 0.71 -8.52
N PHE A 371 -18.02 -0.39 -8.88
CA PHE A 371 -18.66 -1.28 -7.91
C PHE A 371 -17.66 -1.81 -6.87
N TYR A 372 -16.46 -2.19 -7.34
CA TYR A 372 -15.40 -2.66 -6.47
C TYR A 372 -14.94 -1.58 -5.46
N LEU A 373 -14.67 -0.36 -5.93
CA LEU A 373 -14.21 0.73 -5.08
C LEU A 373 -15.24 1.12 -4.02
N GLN A 374 -16.52 1.18 -4.38
CA GLN A 374 -17.62 1.45 -3.43
C GLN A 374 -17.71 0.41 -2.30
N LYS A 375 -17.40 -0.86 -2.58
CA LYS A 375 -17.45 -1.93 -1.57
C LYS A 375 -16.23 -1.96 -0.65
N ILE A 376 -15.08 -1.47 -1.11
CA ILE A 376 -13.86 -1.41 -0.30
C ILE A 376 -13.78 -0.13 0.51
N TYR A 377 -14.30 0.98 -0.02
CA TYR A 377 -14.27 2.30 0.60
C TYR A 377 -15.70 2.85 0.83
N PRO A 378 -16.56 2.15 1.58
CA PRO A 378 -17.96 2.54 1.75
C PRO A 378 -18.12 3.86 2.50
N ASP A 379 -17.30 4.09 3.51
CA ASP A 379 -17.24 5.34 4.29
C ASP A 379 -16.76 6.50 3.43
N GLU A 380 -15.69 6.31 2.65
CA GLU A 380 -15.18 7.35 1.76
C GLU A 380 -16.13 7.65 0.59
N TRP A 381 -16.92 6.67 0.14
CA TRP A 381 -17.98 6.88 -0.86
C TRP A 381 -19.11 7.76 -0.30
N THR A 382 -19.54 7.52 0.94
CA THR A 382 -20.53 8.37 1.62
C THR A 382 -20.01 9.81 1.79
N ASN A 383 -18.76 9.97 2.22
CA ASN A 383 -18.14 11.29 2.38
C ASN A 383 -17.97 12.02 1.03
N PHE A 384 -17.73 11.28 -0.06
CA PHE A 384 -17.67 11.82 -1.41
C PHE A 384 -19.02 12.36 -1.87
N LEU A 385 -20.09 11.55 -1.75
CA LEU A 385 -21.45 11.98 -2.08
C LEU A 385 -21.86 13.23 -1.29
N GLU A 386 -21.52 13.28 0.01
CA GLU A 386 -21.71 14.46 0.84
C GLU A 386 -20.94 15.69 0.33
N ARG A 387 -19.74 15.51 -0.23
CA ARG A 387 -18.89 16.62 -0.72
C ARG A 387 -19.46 17.28 -1.95
N VAL A 388 -19.92 16.46 -2.89
CA VAL A 388 -20.46 16.93 -4.18
C VAL A 388 -21.94 17.29 -4.11
N GLY A 389 -22.60 17.00 -2.98
CA GLY A 389 -24.01 17.34 -2.76
C GLY A 389 -25.00 16.38 -3.42
N CYS A 390 -24.57 15.16 -3.76
CA CYS A 390 -25.40 14.14 -4.40
C CYS A 390 -25.91 13.11 -3.39
N LYS A 391 -27.12 12.57 -3.60
CA LYS A 391 -27.70 11.52 -2.74
C LYS A 391 -27.58 10.13 -3.36
N SER A 392 -27.42 10.05 -4.67
CA SER A 392 -27.38 8.80 -5.43
C SER A 392 -26.27 8.80 -6.48
N GLU A 393 -25.88 7.62 -6.93
CA GLU A 393 -24.90 7.47 -8.02
C GLU A 393 -25.43 8.01 -9.36
N ASP A 394 -26.74 7.90 -9.60
CA ASP A 394 -27.35 8.36 -10.86
C ASP A 394 -27.29 9.87 -11.03
N GLU A 395 -27.31 10.64 -9.92
CA GLU A 395 -27.11 12.09 -9.94
C GLU A 395 -25.69 12.49 -10.39
N LEU A 396 -24.69 11.64 -10.14
CA LEU A 396 -23.31 11.91 -10.56
C LEU A 396 -23.13 11.90 -12.09
N ARG A 397 -24.08 11.29 -12.81
CA ARG A 397 -24.12 11.23 -14.27
C ARG A 397 -24.91 12.40 -14.89
N GLY A 398 -25.42 13.31 -14.06
CA GLY A 398 -26.27 14.42 -14.50
C GLY A 398 -25.51 15.59 -15.14
N SER A 399 -24.19 15.67 -14.95
CA SER A 399 -23.35 16.74 -15.53
C SER A 399 -21.91 16.30 -15.75
N ASP A 400 -21.24 16.89 -16.74
CA ASP A 400 -19.83 16.62 -17.07
C ASP A 400 -18.89 16.90 -15.88
N GLU A 401 -19.20 17.90 -15.04
CA GLU A 401 -18.42 18.24 -13.85
C GLU A 401 -18.51 17.13 -12.77
N LEU A 402 -19.70 16.58 -12.54
CA LEU A 402 -19.90 15.49 -11.58
C LEU A 402 -19.30 14.17 -12.08
N GLU A 403 -19.40 13.90 -13.39
CA GLU A 403 -18.72 12.75 -14.00
C GLU A 403 -17.21 12.84 -13.82
N GLU A 404 -16.64 14.03 -13.95
CA GLU A 404 -15.22 14.25 -13.70
C GLU A 404 -14.86 14.01 -12.23
N GLU A 405 -15.63 14.54 -11.28
CA GLU A 405 -15.42 14.30 -9.85
C GLU A 405 -15.46 12.79 -9.52
N LEU A 406 -16.34 12.03 -10.17
CA LEU A 406 -16.37 10.57 -10.06
C LEU A 406 -15.10 9.92 -10.61
N ARG A 407 -14.63 10.33 -11.79
CA ARG A 407 -13.37 9.84 -12.39
C ARG A 407 -12.17 10.14 -11.50
N LEU A 408 -12.11 11.34 -10.91
CA LEU A 408 -11.07 11.76 -9.98
C LEU A 408 -11.12 10.93 -8.69
N TRP A 409 -12.31 10.77 -8.09
CA TRP A 409 -12.51 9.97 -6.88
C TRP A 409 -12.00 8.54 -7.06
N ALA A 410 -12.33 7.91 -8.20
CA ALA A 410 -11.87 6.56 -8.51
C ALA A 410 -10.35 6.52 -8.76
N SER A 411 -9.81 7.49 -9.51
CA SER A 411 -8.40 7.56 -9.87
C SER A 411 -7.49 7.80 -8.66
N TYR A 412 -7.96 8.54 -7.64
CA TYR A 412 -7.25 8.74 -6.38
C TYR A 412 -7.16 7.48 -5.50
N ARG A 413 -7.97 6.46 -5.79
CA ARG A 413 -7.93 5.14 -5.12
C ARG A 413 -7.24 4.06 -5.96
N GLY A 414 -7.00 4.34 -7.24
CA GLY A 414 -6.19 3.52 -8.14
C GLY A 414 -4.69 3.81 -8.07
N GLN A 415 -3.94 3.22 -9.00
CA GLN A 415 -2.51 3.47 -9.25
C GLN A 415 -2.33 4.33 -10.51
N THR A 416 -2.93 5.52 -10.51
CA THR A 416 -2.96 6.45 -11.66
C THR A 416 -1.92 7.56 -11.53
N LEU A 417 -1.51 8.18 -12.65
CA LEU A 417 -0.63 9.36 -12.61
C LEU A 417 -1.27 10.52 -11.82
N THR A 418 -2.57 10.72 -11.95
CA THR A 418 -3.31 11.80 -11.28
C THR A 418 -3.17 11.74 -9.75
N ARG A 419 -3.25 10.54 -9.16
CA ARG A 419 -3.03 10.35 -7.72
C ARG A 419 -1.63 10.81 -7.31
N THR A 420 -0.61 10.32 -8.00
CA THR A 420 0.80 10.63 -7.73
C THR A 420 1.09 12.11 -7.91
N VAL A 421 0.52 12.72 -8.94
CA VAL A 421 0.67 14.16 -9.17
C VAL A 421 0.04 14.97 -8.05
N ARG A 422 -1.21 14.67 -7.65
CA ARG A 422 -1.86 15.32 -6.51
C ARG A 422 -1.00 15.20 -5.25
N GLY A 423 -0.53 13.98 -4.94
CA GLY A 423 0.30 13.70 -3.77
C GLY A 423 1.57 14.54 -3.73
N MET A 424 2.36 14.54 -4.81
CA MET A 424 3.61 15.29 -4.86
C MET A 424 3.40 16.81 -4.88
N MET A 425 2.27 17.28 -5.42
CA MET A 425 1.93 18.70 -5.40
C MET A 425 1.54 19.22 -3.99
N TYR A 426 1.33 18.34 -3.01
CA TYR A 426 1.24 18.76 -1.61
C TYR A 426 2.51 19.42 -1.09
N TYR A 427 3.69 19.13 -1.66
CA TYR A 427 4.91 19.88 -1.31
C TYR A 427 4.76 21.37 -1.59
N ARG A 428 4.24 21.74 -2.77
CA ARG A 428 3.99 23.16 -3.09
C ARG A 428 3.01 23.78 -2.09
N LYS A 429 1.89 23.13 -1.82
CA LYS A 429 0.87 23.61 -0.88
C LYS A 429 1.41 23.75 0.55
N ALA A 430 2.27 22.83 0.98
CA ALA A 430 2.95 22.90 2.28
C ALA A 430 3.92 24.08 2.33
N LEU A 431 4.68 24.33 1.25
CA LEU A 431 5.61 25.45 1.16
C LEU A 431 4.89 26.81 1.12
N GLU A 432 3.73 26.91 0.46
CA GLU A 432 2.90 28.12 0.48
C GLU A 432 2.45 28.46 1.90
N LEU A 433 1.91 27.47 2.62
CA LEU A 433 1.53 27.64 4.02
C LEU A 433 2.73 28.00 4.91
N GLN A 434 3.86 27.31 4.74
CA GLN A 434 5.04 27.61 5.54
C GLN A 434 5.65 28.98 5.21
N ALA A 435 5.61 29.41 3.94
CA ALA A 435 6.04 30.74 3.54
C ALA A 435 5.13 31.82 4.14
N PHE A 436 3.81 31.59 4.15
CA PHE A 436 2.85 32.45 4.85
C PHE A 436 3.20 32.56 6.34
N LEU A 437 3.40 31.45 7.03
CA LEU A 437 3.74 31.46 8.47
C LEU A 437 5.09 32.13 8.77
N ASP A 438 6.03 32.11 7.82
CA ASP A 438 7.34 32.75 7.93
C ASP A 438 7.28 34.28 7.66
N MET A 439 6.27 34.77 6.92
CA MET A 439 6.16 36.15 6.42
C MET A 439 5.00 36.95 7.01
N ALA A 440 3.94 36.30 7.50
CA ALA A 440 2.73 36.93 8.00
C ALA A 440 3.03 37.81 9.23
N LYS A 441 2.41 39.00 9.25
CA LYS A 441 2.35 39.84 10.45
C LYS A 441 1.33 39.27 11.43
N ASP A 442 1.30 39.80 12.65
CA ASP A 442 0.39 39.29 13.67
C ASP A 442 -1.09 39.44 13.27
N GLU A 443 -1.48 40.54 12.60
CA GLU A 443 -2.85 40.70 12.07
C GLU A 443 -3.19 39.66 11.00
N ASP A 444 -2.34 39.50 9.98
CA ASP A 444 -2.53 38.51 8.90
C ASP A 444 -2.58 37.07 9.44
N LEU A 445 -1.74 36.76 10.44
CA LEU A 445 -1.68 35.44 11.07
C LEU A 445 -2.99 35.13 11.82
N MET A 446 -3.65 36.15 12.37
CA MET A 446 -4.91 36.02 13.10
C MET A 446 -6.13 35.95 12.18
N GLU A 447 -6.13 36.63 11.03
CA GLU A 447 -7.16 36.43 9.98
C GLU A 447 -7.05 35.04 9.34
N GLY A 448 -5.82 34.51 9.26
CA GLY A 448 -5.54 33.14 8.90
C GLY A 448 -5.29 32.89 7.41
N TYR A 449 -4.56 31.82 7.12
CA TYR A 449 -4.17 31.43 5.76
C TYR A 449 -5.32 31.34 4.76
N LYS A 450 -6.50 30.86 5.20
CA LYS A 450 -7.67 30.68 4.33
C LYS A 450 -8.26 32.02 3.86
N ALA A 451 -8.24 33.04 4.72
CA ALA A 451 -8.65 34.39 4.34
C ALA A 451 -7.70 34.97 3.28
N ALA A 452 -6.38 34.80 3.47
CA ALA A 452 -5.39 35.24 2.48
C ALA A 452 -5.51 34.52 1.12
N GLU A 453 -5.91 33.23 1.11
CA GLU A 453 -6.20 32.45 -0.11
C GLU A 453 -7.45 32.98 -0.83
N LEU A 454 -8.54 33.27 -0.10
CA LEU A 454 -9.81 33.74 -0.65
C LEU A 454 -9.76 35.20 -1.15
N MET A 455 -9.07 36.10 -0.43
CA MET A 455 -8.95 37.50 -0.84
C MET A 455 -8.23 37.70 -2.19
N SER A 456 -7.49 36.68 -2.64
CA SER A 456 -6.83 36.65 -3.95
C SER A 456 -7.81 36.52 -5.12
N GLU A 457 -8.99 35.89 -4.94
CA GLU A 457 -9.96 35.70 -6.03
C GLU A 457 -10.75 36.99 -6.32
N GLU A 458 -11.03 37.81 -5.30
CA GLU A 458 -11.73 39.09 -5.46
C GLU A 458 -10.82 40.24 -5.92
N HIS A 459 -9.53 40.25 -5.50
CA HIS A 459 -8.59 41.34 -5.77
C HIS A 459 -7.56 41.05 -6.89
N SER A 460 -8.01 40.58 -8.06
CA SER A 460 -7.15 40.32 -9.23
C SER A 460 -6.40 41.53 -9.83
N LYS A 461 -6.45 42.72 -9.19
CA LYS A 461 -5.90 43.99 -9.71
C LYS A 461 -4.71 44.59 -8.95
N LEU A 462 -4.24 44.03 -7.82
CA LEU A 462 -3.06 44.55 -7.12
C LEU A 462 -1.92 43.50 -7.04
N GLU A 463 -0.84 43.72 -7.79
CA GLU A 463 0.35 42.83 -7.90
C GLU A 463 1.20 42.68 -6.60
N ARG A 464 0.65 42.92 -5.41
CA ARG A 464 1.42 42.95 -4.13
C ARG A 464 0.72 42.31 -2.92
N SER A 465 -0.15 41.31 -3.09
CA SER A 465 -0.69 40.58 -1.94
C SER A 465 0.36 39.65 -1.30
N LEU A 466 0.28 39.44 0.03
CA LEU A 466 1.13 38.49 0.77
C LEU A 466 1.06 37.09 0.16
N TRP A 467 -0.12 36.71 -0.34
CA TRP A 467 -0.37 35.46 -1.04
C TRP A 467 0.52 35.26 -2.27
N THR A 468 0.58 36.25 -3.17
CA THR A 468 1.42 36.17 -4.37
C THR A 468 2.90 36.04 -4.02
N GLN A 469 3.36 36.67 -2.93
CA GLN A 469 4.73 36.51 -2.45
C GLN A 469 5.00 35.09 -1.94
N CYS A 470 4.06 34.50 -1.20
CA CYS A 470 4.16 33.12 -0.71
C CYS A 470 4.24 32.12 -1.86
N GLN A 471 3.40 32.29 -2.89
CA GLN A 471 3.43 31.48 -4.10
C GLN A 471 4.76 31.62 -4.85
N ALA A 472 5.27 32.84 -5.01
CA ALA A 472 6.56 33.07 -5.67
C ALA A 472 7.71 32.39 -4.92
N VAL A 473 7.73 32.44 -3.59
CA VAL A 473 8.74 31.74 -2.78
C VAL A 473 8.63 30.23 -2.94
N ALA A 474 7.42 29.66 -2.93
CA ALA A 474 7.21 28.24 -3.16
C ALA A 474 7.69 27.80 -4.56
N ASP A 475 7.37 28.58 -5.60
CA ASP A 475 7.76 28.29 -6.99
C ASP A 475 9.27 28.46 -7.24
N MET A 476 9.98 29.26 -6.44
CA MET A 476 11.46 29.30 -6.44
C MET A 476 12.09 28.06 -5.79
N LYS A 477 11.38 27.39 -4.89
CA LYS A 477 11.91 26.26 -4.11
C LYS A 477 11.54 24.89 -4.64
N PHE A 478 10.42 24.78 -5.35
CA PHE A 478 9.88 23.48 -5.77
C PHE A 478 9.49 23.46 -7.24
N THR A 479 9.93 22.42 -7.95
CA THR A 479 9.46 22.11 -9.30
C THR A 479 9.16 20.62 -9.44
N TYR A 480 8.15 20.26 -10.22
CA TYR A 480 7.81 18.87 -10.45
C TYR A 480 7.85 18.54 -11.95
N VAL A 481 8.66 17.54 -12.31
CA VAL A 481 8.83 17.08 -13.69
C VAL A 481 8.29 15.66 -13.84
N VAL A 482 7.31 15.49 -14.71
CA VAL A 482 6.86 14.17 -15.18
C VAL A 482 7.51 13.89 -16.53
N SER A 483 8.23 12.78 -16.62
CA SER A 483 8.85 12.35 -17.87
C SER A 483 7.92 11.38 -18.60
N CYS A 484 7.32 11.78 -19.71
CA CYS A 484 6.39 10.98 -20.50
C CYS A 484 6.92 10.81 -21.93
N GLN A 485 7.63 9.73 -22.20
CA GLN A 485 8.22 9.48 -23.53
C GLN A 485 7.20 9.39 -24.67
N GLN A 486 6.00 8.86 -24.40
CA GLN A 486 4.94 8.72 -25.43
C GLN A 486 4.13 10.01 -25.64
N TYR A 487 4.35 11.06 -24.85
CA TYR A 487 3.52 12.28 -24.89
C TYR A 487 3.45 12.90 -26.28
N GLY A 488 4.57 12.98 -27.01
CA GLY A 488 4.60 13.53 -28.36
C GLY A 488 3.74 12.73 -29.35
N ILE A 489 3.70 11.41 -29.20
CA ILE A 489 2.85 10.52 -30.01
C ILE A 489 1.39 10.70 -29.63
N HIS A 490 1.06 10.62 -28.34
CA HIS A 490 -0.30 10.80 -27.81
C HIS A 490 -0.91 12.14 -28.20
N LYS A 491 -0.10 13.22 -28.13
CA LYS A 491 -0.53 14.56 -28.52
C LYS A 491 -0.89 14.63 -30.01
N ARG A 492 -0.07 14.03 -30.89
CA ARG A 492 -0.34 14.01 -32.34
C ARG A 492 -1.51 13.13 -32.72
N SER A 493 -1.73 12.03 -32.00
CA SER A 493 -2.85 11.11 -32.26
C SER A 493 -4.17 11.55 -31.65
N GLY A 494 -4.20 12.65 -30.88
CA GLY A 494 -5.39 13.10 -30.16
C GLY A 494 -5.81 12.13 -29.03
N ASP A 495 -4.87 11.39 -28.46
CA ASP A 495 -5.14 10.42 -27.40
C ASP A 495 -5.55 11.13 -26.11
N HIS A 496 -6.56 10.58 -25.42
CA HIS A 496 -7.05 11.09 -24.13
C HIS A 496 -5.94 11.25 -23.08
N HIS A 497 -4.91 10.39 -23.08
CA HIS A 497 -3.78 10.51 -22.15
C HIS A 497 -3.09 11.88 -22.25
N ALA A 498 -2.94 12.43 -23.46
CA ALA A 498 -2.31 13.74 -23.65
C ALA A 498 -3.20 14.88 -23.13
N GLN A 499 -4.51 14.75 -23.30
CA GLN A 499 -5.51 15.72 -22.82
C GLN A 499 -5.56 15.73 -21.28
N ASP A 500 -5.59 14.55 -20.66
CA ASP A 500 -5.59 14.40 -19.21
C ASP A 500 -4.28 14.94 -18.59
N ILE A 501 -3.12 14.70 -19.23
CA ILE A 501 -1.84 15.29 -18.81
C ILE A 501 -1.86 16.82 -18.93
N LEU A 502 -2.39 17.37 -20.02
CA LEU A 502 -2.52 18.81 -20.21
C LEU A 502 -3.42 19.43 -19.14
N LYS A 503 -4.48 18.72 -18.74
CA LYS A 503 -5.36 19.12 -17.65
C LYS A 503 -4.60 19.17 -16.32
N LEU A 504 -3.80 18.15 -16.00
CA LEU A 504 -2.94 18.17 -14.80
C LEU A 504 -1.96 19.36 -14.81
N MET A 505 -1.34 19.68 -15.94
CA MET A 505 -0.48 20.88 -16.08
C MET A 505 -1.27 22.18 -15.94
N THR A 506 -2.56 22.16 -16.27
CA THR A 506 -3.45 23.30 -16.12
C THR A 506 -3.77 23.54 -14.65
N THR A 507 -4.14 22.47 -13.93
CA THR A 507 -4.46 22.47 -12.49
C THR A 507 -3.24 22.74 -11.59
N TYR A 508 -2.04 22.28 -11.99
CA TYR A 508 -0.83 22.36 -11.15
C TYR A 508 0.26 23.22 -11.82
N PRO A 509 0.41 24.51 -11.43
CA PRO A 509 1.32 25.45 -12.10
C PRO A 509 2.82 25.11 -12.05
N SER A 510 3.28 24.32 -11.08
CA SER A 510 4.70 23.90 -10.97
C SER A 510 4.99 22.55 -11.64
N LEU A 511 3.97 21.88 -12.18
CA LEU A 511 4.11 20.65 -12.95
C LEU A 511 4.58 20.96 -14.36
N ARG A 512 5.60 20.23 -14.82
CA ARG A 512 6.14 20.28 -16.17
C ARG A 512 6.21 18.87 -16.73
N VAL A 513 6.02 18.75 -18.03
CA VAL A 513 6.17 17.47 -18.74
C VAL A 513 7.45 17.52 -19.57
N ALA A 514 8.27 16.48 -19.42
CA ALA A 514 9.44 16.22 -20.24
C ALA A 514 9.16 15.04 -21.18
N TYR A 515 9.43 15.20 -22.47
CA TYR A 515 9.27 14.12 -23.44
C TYR A 515 10.35 14.15 -24.52
N ILE A 516 10.52 13.00 -25.18
CA ILE A 516 11.40 12.84 -26.33
C ILE A 516 10.56 12.95 -27.60
N ASP A 517 11.08 13.67 -28.60
CA ASP A 517 10.41 13.81 -29.88
C ASP A 517 11.36 13.50 -31.06
N GLU A 518 10.80 12.91 -32.11
CA GLU A 518 11.52 12.45 -33.31
C GLU A 518 11.28 13.35 -34.54
N VAL A 519 10.23 14.19 -34.52
CA VAL A 519 9.77 14.96 -35.69
C VAL A 519 10.26 16.41 -35.66
N GLU A 520 10.66 16.96 -36.82
CA GLU A 520 10.84 18.41 -37.01
C GLU A 520 9.49 19.09 -37.23
N GLU A 521 9.12 20.02 -36.35
CA GLU A 521 7.98 20.89 -36.62
C GLU A 521 8.40 22.04 -37.55
N THR A 522 7.86 22.05 -38.77
CA THR A 522 7.85 23.22 -39.65
C THR A 522 6.91 24.25 -39.05
N GLY A 523 7.48 25.30 -38.44
CA GLY A 523 6.76 26.24 -37.59
C GLY A 523 5.57 26.93 -38.24
N LYS A 524 4.36 26.47 -37.94
CA LYS A 524 3.10 27.21 -38.04
C LYS A 524 2.06 26.60 -37.08
N ASP A 525 2.24 26.81 -35.78
CA ASP A 525 1.13 26.91 -34.82
C ASP A 525 1.63 27.56 -33.52
N LYS A 526 1.60 28.89 -33.52
CA LYS A 526 1.84 29.71 -32.33
C LYS A 526 0.49 30.13 -31.78
N LYS A 527 -0.12 29.30 -30.93
CA LYS A 527 -0.90 29.79 -29.78
C LYS A 527 -1.20 28.67 -28.78
N ILE A 528 -0.74 28.94 -27.55
CA ILE A 528 -1.02 28.29 -26.27
C ILE A 528 -0.34 26.92 -26.08
N GLU A 529 0.72 26.87 -25.27
CA GLU A 529 0.96 25.73 -24.37
C GLU A 529 1.98 26.09 -23.29
N LYS A 530 1.62 25.84 -22.03
CA LYS A 530 2.47 25.97 -20.84
C LYS A 530 3.78 25.19 -21.06
N VAL A 531 4.93 25.80 -20.73
CA VAL A 531 6.31 25.29 -20.98
C VAL A 531 6.43 23.76 -20.92
N ILE A 532 6.58 23.14 -22.09
CA ILE A 532 6.87 21.70 -22.23
C ILE A 532 8.37 21.53 -22.48
N TYR A 533 9.01 20.65 -21.70
CA TYR A 533 10.41 20.32 -21.88
C TYR A 533 10.54 19.23 -22.95
N ARG A 534 11.22 19.55 -24.06
CA ARG A 534 11.35 18.66 -25.21
C ARG A 534 12.82 18.40 -25.51
N ILE A 535 13.18 17.13 -25.65
CA ILE A 535 14.47 16.74 -26.20
C ILE A 535 14.22 16.10 -27.55
N LYS A 536 14.85 16.66 -28.58
CA LYS A 536 14.86 16.06 -29.92
C LYS A 536 16.05 15.10 -30.01
N LEU A 537 15.78 13.83 -30.31
CA LEU A 537 16.83 12.82 -30.55
C LEU A 537 16.57 12.11 -31.88
N PRO A 538 17.61 11.86 -32.69
CA PRO A 538 17.47 11.09 -33.92
C PRO A 538 17.29 9.60 -33.62
N GLY A 539 16.24 8.98 -34.16
CA GLY A 539 15.95 7.56 -34.01
C GLY A 539 15.33 7.17 -32.66
N PRO A 540 15.07 5.87 -32.43
CA PRO A 540 14.39 5.40 -31.22
C PRO A 540 15.31 5.56 -30.01
N ALA A 541 15.04 6.59 -29.20
CA ALA A 541 15.83 6.90 -28.00
C ALA A 541 15.61 5.90 -26.85
N ILE A 542 14.54 5.13 -26.89
CA ILE A 542 14.16 4.15 -25.88
C ILE A 542 14.90 2.85 -26.20
N LEU A 543 15.99 2.61 -25.46
CA LEU A 543 16.85 1.46 -25.68
C LEU A 543 16.42 0.24 -24.86
N GLY A 544 15.95 0.42 -23.62
CA GLY A 544 15.57 -0.64 -22.68
C GLY A 544 14.15 -0.51 -22.12
N GLU A 545 14.00 -0.59 -20.79
CA GLU A 545 12.70 -0.62 -20.10
C GLU A 545 11.90 0.70 -20.16
N GLY A 546 12.51 1.80 -20.58
CA GLY A 546 11.89 3.11 -20.65
C GLY A 546 12.01 3.90 -19.35
N LYS A 547 11.83 3.30 -18.16
CA LYS A 547 12.00 3.99 -16.86
C LYS A 547 13.38 4.67 -16.71
N PRO A 548 14.53 3.98 -16.91
CA PRO A 548 15.82 4.63 -16.75
C PRO A 548 16.11 5.70 -17.81
N GLU A 549 15.65 5.50 -19.05
CA GLU A 549 15.75 6.50 -20.11
C GLU A 549 14.92 7.75 -19.78
N ASN A 550 13.72 7.56 -19.24
CA ASN A 550 12.82 8.62 -18.75
C ASN A 550 13.48 9.45 -17.66
N GLN A 551 14.00 8.79 -16.63
CA GLN A 551 14.67 9.48 -15.52
C GLN A 551 15.91 10.26 -16.00
N ASN A 552 16.78 9.63 -16.80
CA ASN A 552 18.03 10.25 -17.20
C ASN A 552 17.82 11.43 -18.17
N HIS A 553 16.92 11.31 -19.16
CA HIS A 553 16.69 12.42 -20.08
C HIS A 553 16.00 13.61 -19.39
N ALA A 554 15.10 13.35 -18.44
CA ALA A 554 14.38 14.41 -17.75
C ALA A 554 15.21 15.11 -16.66
N THR A 555 16.28 14.48 -16.17
CA THR A 555 17.13 15.02 -15.10
C THR A 555 17.68 16.42 -15.43
N ILE A 556 17.97 16.74 -16.69
CA ILE A 556 18.49 18.07 -17.09
C ILE A 556 17.46 19.20 -16.90
N PHE A 557 16.17 18.87 -16.87
CA PHE A 557 15.08 19.84 -16.70
C PHE A 557 14.72 20.09 -15.23
N THR A 558 15.26 19.27 -14.33
CA THR A 558 15.11 19.47 -12.89
C THR A 558 15.94 20.65 -12.39
N ARG A 559 15.54 21.27 -11.29
CA ARG A 559 16.15 22.45 -10.65
C ARG A 559 16.35 22.22 -9.14
N GLY A 560 17.15 23.08 -8.51
CA GLY A 560 17.46 22.99 -7.07
C GLY A 560 18.52 21.95 -6.68
N GLU A 561 18.98 21.96 -5.44
CA GLU A 561 20.04 21.09 -4.96
C GLU A 561 19.57 19.64 -4.74
N GLY A 562 18.31 19.45 -4.35
CA GLY A 562 17.70 18.14 -4.15
C GLY A 562 16.95 17.61 -5.38
N LEU A 563 17.00 16.30 -5.62
CA LEU A 563 16.18 15.62 -6.62
C LEU A 563 15.52 14.38 -6.02
N GLN A 564 14.20 14.40 -5.83
CA GLN A 564 13.44 13.24 -5.40
C GLN A 564 12.99 12.42 -6.61
N THR A 565 13.30 11.13 -6.63
CA THR A 565 12.81 10.20 -7.66
C THR A 565 11.59 9.46 -7.14
N ILE A 566 10.48 9.53 -7.87
CA ILE A 566 9.19 8.98 -7.47
C ILE A 566 8.70 8.03 -8.57
N ASP A 567 8.33 6.81 -8.21
CA ASP A 567 7.63 5.90 -9.11
C ASP A 567 6.17 6.37 -9.31
N MET A 568 5.59 6.14 -10.49
CA MET A 568 4.22 6.58 -10.77
C MET A 568 3.16 5.99 -9.83
N ASN A 569 3.42 4.92 -9.09
CA ASN A 569 2.47 4.35 -8.13
C ASN A 569 2.70 4.83 -6.68
N GLN A 570 3.55 5.84 -6.47
CA GLN A 570 3.80 6.43 -5.16
C GLN A 570 2.98 7.71 -4.95
N ASP A 571 2.46 7.89 -3.75
CA ASP A 571 1.60 9.00 -3.34
C ASP A 571 2.22 9.71 -2.15
N ASN A 572 1.87 10.98 -1.92
CA ASN A 572 2.33 11.72 -0.75
C ASN A 572 1.16 12.43 -0.07
N TYR A 573 1.37 12.80 1.19
CA TYR A 573 0.31 13.29 2.06
C TYR A 573 0.59 14.73 2.50
N MET A 574 -0.47 15.52 2.69
CA MET A 574 -0.34 16.94 3.07
C MET A 574 0.48 17.15 4.34
N GLU A 575 0.24 16.34 5.37
CA GLU A 575 0.94 16.39 6.65
C GLU A 575 2.41 15.96 6.53
N GLU A 576 2.72 14.99 5.66
CA GLU A 576 4.09 14.53 5.43
C GLU A 576 4.91 15.57 4.65
N ALA A 577 4.27 16.26 3.70
CA ALA A 577 4.88 17.32 2.90
C ALA A 577 5.44 18.48 3.73
N LEU A 578 4.86 18.77 4.91
CA LEU A 578 5.34 19.80 5.84
C LEU A 578 6.77 19.54 6.34
N LYS A 579 7.24 18.29 6.30
CA LYS A 579 8.56 17.89 6.82
C LYS A 579 9.68 17.94 5.78
N MET A 580 9.38 18.27 4.51
CA MET A 580 10.38 18.27 3.43
C MET A 580 11.53 19.26 3.71
N ARG A 581 11.23 20.46 4.24
CA ARG A 581 12.28 21.42 4.60
C ARG A 581 13.22 20.92 5.68
N ASN A 582 12.74 20.10 6.61
CA ASN A 582 13.55 19.45 7.64
C ASN A 582 14.42 18.35 7.00
N LEU A 583 13.83 17.49 6.16
CA LEU A 583 14.55 16.41 5.48
C LEU A 583 15.72 16.91 4.65
N LEU A 584 15.54 17.99 3.89
CA LEU A 584 16.62 18.54 3.07
C LEU A 584 17.81 19.05 3.91
N GLN A 585 17.62 19.40 5.18
CA GLN A 585 18.74 19.78 6.06
C GLN A 585 19.66 18.60 6.41
N GLU A 586 19.22 17.36 6.21
CA GLU A 586 20.07 16.18 6.45
C GLU A 586 21.26 16.14 5.48
N PHE A 587 21.14 16.72 4.27
CA PHE A 587 22.28 16.90 3.37
C PHE A 587 23.39 17.78 3.97
N LEU A 588 23.05 18.65 4.92
CA LEU A 588 23.98 19.58 5.57
C LEU A 588 24.52 19.04 6.89
N LYS A 589 24.22 17.79 7.25
CA LYS A 589 24.69 17.13 8.48
C LYS A 589 25.61 15.96 8.17
N LYS A 590 26.70 15.85 8.92
CA LYS A 590 27.62 14.70 8.85
C LYS A 590 27.21 13.63 9.86
N HIS A 591 26.35 12.70 9.46
CA HIS A 591 25.84 11.65 10.35
C HIS A 591 26.93 10.67 10.83
N ASP A 592 27.97 10.46 10.03
CA ASP A 592 29.13 9.64 10.38
C ASP A 592 30.31 10.45 10.92
N GLY A 593 30.14 11.76 11.09
CA GLY A 593 31.18 12.71 11.46
C GLY A 593 32.15 13.09 10.33
N VAL A 594 32.07 12.44 9.15
CA VAL A 594 33.06 12.58 8.08
C VAL A 594 32.45 13.17 6.81
N ARG A 595 31.33 12.61 6.33
CA ARG A 595 30.77 12.87 5.00
C ARG A 595 29.34 13.37 5.07
N TYR A 596 29.01 14.25 4.12
CA TYR A 596 27.63 14.63 3.86
C TYR A 596 26.92 13.50 3.08
N PRO A 597 25.62 13.24 3.38
CA PRO A 597 24.81 12.35 2.58
C PRO A 597 24.77 12.80 1.13
N SER A 598 24.67 11.82 0.24
CA SER A 598 24.44 12.04 -1.20
C SER A 598 23.07 11.51 -1.63
N ILE A 599 22.46 10.65 -0.80
CA ILE A 599 21.12 10.12 -0.96
C ILE A 599 20.48 10.05 0.43
N LEU A 600 19.31 10.67 0.58
CA LEU A 600 18.47 10.61 1.78
C LEU A 600 17.36 9.60 1.54
N GLY A 601 17.39 8.52 2.31
CA GLY A 601 16.39 7.47 2.25
C GLY A 601 15.12 7.82 3.00
N VAL A 602 13.96 7.50 2.42
CA VAL A 602 12.65 7.76 3.02
C VAL A 602 11.87 6.45 3.16
N ARG A 603 11.07 6.35 4.22
CA ARG A 603 10.19 5.20 4.48
C ARG A 603 9.00 5.16 3.51
N GLU A 604 8.57 3.97 3.12
CA GLU A 604 7.34 3.76 2.33
C GLU A 604 6.19 3.22 3.21
N HIS A 605 4.95 3.52 2.82
CA HIS A 605 3.73 2.94 3.37
C HIS A 605 2.91 2.25 2.27
N ILE A 606 2.68 0.94 2.40
CA ILE A 606 1.96 0.16 1.39
C ILE A 606 0.44 0.20 1.63
N PHE A 607 -0.27 1.00 0.84
CA PHE A 607 -1.72 1.23 1.01
C PHE A 607 -2.62 0.17 0.35
N THR A 608 -2.07 -0.78 -0.42
CA THR A 608 -2.86 -1.85 -1.07
C THR A 608 -3.00 -3.13 -0.22
N GLY A 609 -2.46 -3.14 1.01
CA GLY A 609 -2.38 -4.35 1.84
C GLY A 609 -3.70 -4.92 2.33
N SER A 610 -4.79 -4.15 2.34
CA SER A 610 -6.12 -4.57 2.82
C SER A 610 -6.98 -5.29 1.77
N VAL A 611 -6.49 -5.40 0.53
CA VAL A 611 -7.25 -5.91 -0.61
C VAL A 611 -7.39 -7.44 -0.60
N SER A 612 -6.31 -8.17 -0.34
CA SER A 612 -6.27 -9.64 -0.38
C SER A 612 -5.27 -10.19 0.65
N SER A 613 -5.35 -11.49 0.95
CA SER A 613 -4.34 -12.16 1.80
C SER A 613 -2.92 -12.06 1.20
N LEU A 614 -2.78 -12.19 -0.11
CA LEU A 614 -1.49 -12.02 -0.79
C LEU A 614 -0.95 -10.59 -0.66
N ALA A 615 -1.82 -9.60 -0.83
CA ALA A 615 -1.48 -8.20 -0.63
C ALA A 615 -1.02 -7.94 0.81
N TRP A 616 -1.71 -8.56 1.77
CA TRP A 616 -1.36 -8.48 3.18
C TRP A 616 0.03 -9.07 3.47
N PHE A 617 0.35 -10.24 2.91
CA PHE A 617 1.65 -10.88 3.09
C PHE A 617 2.78 -10.03 2.52
N MET A 618 2.60 -9.52 1.30
CA MET A 618 3.59 -8.66 0.64
C MET A 618 3.73 -7.32 1.34
N SER A 619 2.64 -6.71 1.81
CA SER A 619 2.67 -5.45 2.55
C SER A 619 3.45 -5.58 3.86
N ASN A 620 3.25 -6.67 4.62
CA ASN A 620 4.02 -6.89 5.85
C ASN A 620 5.51 -7.21 5.59
N GLN A 621 5.81 -8.00 4.55
CA GLN A 621 7.20 -8.26 4.15
C GLN A 621 7.91 -6.96 3.75
N GLU A 622 7.26 -6.14 2.94
CA GLU A 622 7.79 -4.87 2.45
C GLU A 622 7.94 -3.87 3.60
N THR A 623 6.95 -3.76 4.49
CA THR A 623 7.02 -2.87 5.67
C THR A 623 8.26 -3.17 6.50
N SER A 624 8.56 -4.45 6.77
CA SER A 624 9.78 -4.88 7.45
C SER A 624 11.07 -4.48 6.71
N PHE A 625 11.06 -4.56 5.38
CA PHE A 625 12.21 -4.13 4.57
C PHE A 625 12.41 -2.62 4.63
N VAL A 626 11.37 -1.81 4.42
CA VAL A 626 11.45 -0.34 4.30
C VAL A 626 11.60 0.40 5.64
N THR A 627 11.54 -0.31 6.76
CA THR A 627 11.79 0.22 8.12
C THR A 627 13.04 -0.40 8.73
N ILE A 628 12.91 -1.46 9.55
CA ILE A 628 14.00 -2.09 10.30
C ILE A 628 15.11 -2.60 9.36
N GLY A 629 14.76 -3.10 8.17
CA GLY A 629 15.72 -3.46 7.13
C GLY A 629 16.58 -2.28 6.69
N GLN A 630 15.95 -1.23 6.13
CA GLN A 630 16.64 -0.02 5.68
C GLN A 630 17.41 0.69 6.81
N ARG A 631 16.88 0.71 8.04
CA ARG A 631 17.55 1.27 9.21
C ARG A 631 18.87 0.57 9.48
N LEU A 632 18.87 -0.77 9.53
CA LEU A 632 20.08 -1.56 9.75
C LEU A 632 21.07 -1.42 8.59
N LEU A 633 20.59 -1.41 7.34
CA LEU A 633 21.42 -1.21 6.16
C LEU A 633 22.11 0.16 6.17
N ALA A 634 21.43 1.21 6.61
CA ALA A 634 21.99 2.55 6.72
C ALA A 634 22.98 2.65 7.90
N ASN A 635 22.58 2.20 9.09
CA ASN A 635 23.38 2.27 10.31
C ASN A 635 23.03 1.09 11.24
N PRO A 636 23.99 0.21 11.62
CA PRO A 636 25.45 0.38 11.49
C PRO A 636 26.08 -0.20 10.22
N LEU A 637 25.34 -0.91 9.36
CA LEU A 637 25.97 -1.71 8.29
C LEU A 637 26.56 -0.87 7.16
N ARG A 638 26.08 0.35 6.93
CA ARG A 638 26.56 1.29 5.89
C ARG A 638 26.64 0.67 4.48
N VAL A 639 25.63 -0.13 4.15
CA VAL A 639 25.43 -0.80 2.85
C VAL A 639 24.02 -0.59 2.30
N ARG A 640 23.34 0.47 2.76
CA ARG A 640 22.11 0.94 2.14
C ARG A 640 22.43 1.50 0.75
N PHE A 641 21.66 1.08 -0.24
CA PHE A 641 21.66 1.62 -1.59
C PHE A 641 20.29 2.24 -1.92
N HIS A 642 20.15 2.76 -3.14
CA HIS A 642 18.87 3.19 -3.67
C HIS A 642 18.13 1.98 -4.28
N TYR A 643 16.87 1.75 -3.93
CA TYR A 643 16.12 0.56 -4.39
C TYR A 643 14.81 0.96 -5.11
N GLY A 644 14.79 2.09 -5.82
CA GLY A 644 13.55 2.65 -6.39
C GLY A 644 12.56 3.14 -5.32
N HIS A 645 13.09 3.47 -4.14
CA HIS A 645 12.35 4.07 -3.03
C HIS A 645 12.24 5.59 -3.25
N PRO A 646 11.40 6.33 -2.51
CA PRO A 646 11.17 7.76 -2.73
C PRO A 646 12.31 8.61 -2.15
N ASP A 647 13.55 8.20 -2.44
CA ASP A 647 14.78 8.79 -1.96
C ASP A 647 15.03 10.15 -2.63
N ILE A 648 15.71 11.02 -1.88
CA ILE A 648 16.14 12.33 -2.37
C ILE A 648 17.64 12.27 -2.63
N PHE A 649 18.06 12.65 -3.82
CA PHE A 649 19.44 12.70 -4.26
C PHE A 649 20.01 14.11 -4.10
N ASP A 650 21.29 14.21 -3.73
CA ASP A 650 22.10 15.39 -4.07
C ASP A 650 22.24 15.42 -5.59
N ARG A 651 21.47 16.31 -6.21
CA ARG A 651 21.37 16.44 -7.67
C ARG A 651 22.71 16.83 -8.26
N ILE A 652 23.46 17.73 -7.63
CA ILE A 652 24.74 18.23 -8.13
C ILE A 652 25.77 17.11 -8.15
N PHE A 653 25.78 16.28 -7.11
CA PHE A 653 26.64 15.11 -7.06
C PHE A 653 26.31 14.09 -8.15
N HIS A 654 25.03 13.76 -8.34
CA HIS A 654 24.59 12.67 -9.23
C HIS A 654 24.62 13.03 -10.71
N ILE A 655 24.22 14.26 -11.08
CA ILE A 655 24.22 14.71 -12.49
C ILE A 655 25.63 14.71 -13.09
N THR A 656 26.66 14.93 -12.27
CA THR A 656 28.07 14.95 -12.71
C THR A 656 28.74 13.57 -12.63
N ARG A 657 28.06 12.54 -12.12
CA ARG A 657 28.68 11.24 -11.79
C ARG A 657 28.00 10.02 -12.36
N GLY A 658 26.98 10.16 -13.20
CA GLY A 658 26.32 9.03 -13.88
C GLY A 658 24.81 8.96 -13.72
N GLY A 659 24.18 10.03 -13.21
CA GLY A 659 22.73 10.14 -13.11
C GLY A 659 22.15 9.44 -11.89
N VAL A 660 20.83 9.24 -11.93
CA VAL A 660 20.02 8.62 -10.85
C VAL A 660 19.65 7.17 -11.13
N CYS A 661 19.99 6.65 -12.32
CA CYS A 661 19.76 5.26 -12.70
C CYS A 661 20.67 4.86 -13.89
N LYS A 662 20.77 3.56 -14.17
CA LYS A 662 21.63 3.03 -15.24
C LYS A 662 20.81 2.42 -16.38
N ALA A 663 20.64 3.17 -17.46
CA ALA A 663 19.91 2.73 -18.66
C ALA A 663 20.70 1.68 -19.46
N SER A 664 20.00 0.67 -19.98
CA SER A 664 20.54 -0.29 -20.94
C SER A 664 19.44 -1.18 -21.53
N LYS A 665 19.69 -1.72 -22.73
CA LYS A 665 18.73 -2.49 -23.54
C LYS A 665 18.35 -3.86 -22.96
N ILE A 666 19.31 -4.54 -22.32
CA ILE A 666 19.15 -5.93 -21.84
C ILE A 666 19.79 -6.14 -20.47
N ILE A 667 20.91 -5.46 -20.20
CA ILE A 667 21.68 -5.61 -18.96
C ILE A 667 21.33 -4.48 -17.96
N ASN A 668 21.24 -4.75 -16.67
CA ASN A 668 20.84 -3.82 -15.58
C ASN A 668 19.31 -3.65 -15.40
N LEU A 669 18.55 -4.74 -15.35
CA LEU A 669 17.10 -4.77 -15.09
C LEU A 669 16.68 -4.10 -13.75
N SER A 670 17.57 -4.10 -12.75
CA SER A 670 17.44 -3.31 -11.52
C SER A 670 18.27 -2.03 -11.65
N GLU A 671 17.83 -1.13 -12.51
CA GLU A 671 18.52 0.09 -12.92
C GLU A 671 18.81 1.05 -11.75
N ASP A 672 17.90 1.12 -10.79
CA ASP A 672 17.91 2.08 -9.67
C ASP A 672 19.10 1.82 -8.72
N ILE A 673 19.40 0.54 -8.43
CA ILE A 673 20.43 0.17 -7.44
C ILE A 673 21.84 0.57 -7.87
N PHE A 674 22.08 0.68 -9.17
CA PHE A 674 23.37 1.10 -9.70
C PHE A 674 23.69 2.56 -9.35
N ALA A 675 22.68 3.41 -9.11
CA ALA A 675 22.92 4.76 -8.60
C ALA A 675 23.47 4.71 -7.16
N GLY A 676 22.93 3.82 -6.32
CA GLY A 676 23.46 3.57 -4.97
C GLY A 676 24.88 2.99 -4.98
N PHE A 677 25.17 2.04 -5.88
CA PHE A 677 26.51 1.49 -6.06
C PHE A 677 27.50 2.58 -6.49
N ASN A 678 27.14 3.37 -7.50
CA ASN A 678 27.97 4.44 -8.00
C ASN A 678 28.21 5.53 -6.96
N SER A 679 27.18 5.94 -6.21
CA SER A 679 27.32 6.87 -5.10
C SER A 679 28.36 6.37 -4.09
N THR A 680 28.23 5.11 -3.66
CA THR A 680 29.15 4.50 -2.68
C THR A 680 30.58 4.39 -3.23
N LEU A 681 30.74 3.97 -4.50
CA LEU A 681 32.05 3.88 -5.17
C LEU A 681 32.74 5.25 -5.28
N ARG A 682 31.96 6.32 -5.41
CA ARG A 682 32.39 7.73 -5.45
C ARG A 682 32.46 8.37 -4.06
N GLN A 683 32.48 7.55 -3.01
CA GLN A 683 32.58 7.96 -1.60
C GLN A 683 31.36 8.71 -1.05
N GLY A 684 30.23 8.73 -1.76
CA GLY A 684 28.96 9.21 -1.24
C GLY A 684 28.47 8.38 -0.06
N SER A 685 27.61 8.98 0.76
CA SER A 685 26.92 8.33 1.88
C SER A 685 25.42 8.26 1.60
N VAL A 686 24.78 7.20 2.10
CA VAL A 686 23.34 6.94 1.92
C VAL A 686 22.72 6.75 3.30
N THR A 687 21.81 7.64 3.70
CA THR A 687 21.13 7.63 5.00
C THR A 687 19.69 7.15 4.88
N HIS A 688 19.00 6.94 6.01
CA HIS A 688 17.59 6.56 6.05
C HIS A 688 16.88 7.29 7.19
N HIS A 689 15.73 7.89 6.88
CA HIS A 689 14.96 8.75 7.79
C HIS A 689 13.50 8.27 7.83
N GLU A 690 13.02 7.92 9.03
CA GLU A 690 11.69 7.31 9.23
C GLU A 690 10.63 8.28 9.75
N TYR A 691 11.01 9.52 10.06
CA TYR A 691 10.05 10.55 10.47
C TYR A 691 9.21 11.10 9.31
N LEU A 692 9.49 10.69 8.07
CA LEU A 692 8.70 11.00 6.88
C LEU A 692 8.35 9.70 6.17
N GLN A 693 7.12 9.59 5.67
CA GLN A 693 6.68 8.45 4.86
C GLN A 693 6.00 8.88 3.57
N VAL A 694 6.11 8.04 2.54
CA VAL A 694 5.44 8.21 1.24
C VAL A 694 4.60 6.97 0.97
N GLY A 695 3.39 7.13 0.45
CA GLY A 695 2.50 6.02 0.10
C GLY A 695 3.00 5.28 -1.14
N LYS A 696 2.78 3.97 -1.22
CA LYS A 696 3.11 3.15 -2.39
C LYS A 696 2.04 2.10 -2.68
N GLY A 697 1.60 2.08 -3.94
CA GLY A 697 0.75 1.02 -4.47
C GLY A 697 1.57 -0.22 -4.79
N ARG A 698 1.06 -1.40 -4.45
CA ARG A 698 1.70 -2.68 -4.79
C ARG A 698 0.73 -3.61 -5.49
N ASP A 699 1.31 -4.46 -6.33
CA ASP A 699 0.65 -5.59 -6.98
C ASP A 699 0.01 -6.50 -5.94
N VAL A 700 -1.23 -6.90 -6.20
CA VAL A 700 -2.13 -7.45 -5.20
C VAL A 700 -2.41 -8.96 -5.45
N GLY A 701 -2.02 -9.48 -6.61
CA GLY A 701 -2.41 -10.79 -7.14
C GLY A 701 -1.20 -11.64 -7.49
N LEU A 702 -1.33 -12.97 -7.41
CA LEU A 702 -0.19 -13.88 -7.46
C LEU A 702 0.67 -13.71 -8.73
N ASN A 703 0.04 -13.59 -9.90
CA ASN A 703 0.75 -13.47 -11.18
C ASN A 703 1.54 -12.16 -11.26
N GLN A 704 0.96 -11.05 -10.81
CA GLN A 704 1.64 -9.76 -10.78
C GLN A 704 2.81 -9.79 -9.77
N ILE A 705 2.57 -10.30 -8.55
CA ILE A 705 3.59 -10.43 -7.52
C ILE A 705 4.74 -11.32 -7.99
N SER A 706 4.44 -12.47 -8.60
CA SER A 706 5.48 -13.38 -9.10
C SER A 706 6.29 -12.78 -10.25
N LEU A 707 5.68 -11.98 -11.12
CA LEU A 707 6.40 -11.25 -12.18
C LEU A 707 7.33 -10.17 -11.58
N PHE A 708 6.86 -9.47 -10.55
CA PHE A 708 7.68 -8.51 -9.80
C PHE A 708 8.88 -9.19 -9.13
N GLU A 709 8.67 -10.33 -8.45
CA GLU A 709 9.76 -11.09 -7.83
C GLU A 709 10.73 -11.69 -8.85
N ALA A 710 10.22 -12.12 -10.02
CA ALA A 710 11.06 -12.55 -11.14
C ALA A 710 11.96 -11.42 -11.60
N LYS A 711 11.42 -10.19 -11.78
CA LYS A 711 12.20 -8.99 -12.12
C LYS A 711 13.35 -8.76 -11.12
N ILE A 712 13.06 -8.77 -9.81
CA ILE A 712 14.11 -8.53 -8.82
C ILE A 712 15.16 -9.66 -8.83
N ALA A 713 14.73 -10.91 -8.98
CA ALA A 713 15.63 -12.06 -9.00
C ALA A 713 16.56 -12.05 -10.23
N ASP A 714 16.02 -11.75 -11.41
CA ASP A 714 16.80 -11.57 -12.63
C ASP A 714 17.79 -10.40 -12.47
N GLY A 715 17.32 -9.25 -12.00
CA GLY A 715 18.18 -8.09 -11.75
C GLY A 715 19.31 -8.36 -10.75
N ASN A 716 19.08 -9.18 -9.71
CA ASN A 716 20.15 -9.60 -8.80
C ASN A 716 21.14 -10.60 -9.44
N GLY A 717 20.67 -11.45 -10.35
CA GLY A 717 21.53 -12.29 -11.17
C GLY A 717 22.50 -11.44 -12.00
N GLU A 718 22.00 -10.37 -12.61
CA GLU A 718 22.83 -9.42 -13.37
C GLU A 718 23.76 -8.60 -12.48
N GLN A 719 23.31 -8.18 -11.30
CA GLN A 719 24.17 -7.52 -10.32
C GLN A 719 25.35 -8.40 -9.91
N THR A 720 25.12 -9.70 -9.70
CA THR A 720 26.16 -10.69 -9.37
C THR A 720 27.23 -10.77 -10.47
N LEU A 721 26.83 -10.63 -11.73
CA LEU A 721 27.72 -10.61 -12.89
C LEU A 721 28.33 -9.23 -13.17
N SER A 722 27.93 -8.19 -12.43
CA SER A 722 28.30 -6.81 -12.71
C SER A 722 29.71 -6.44 -12.20
N ARG A 723 30.36 -5.53 -12.93
CA ARG A 723 31.63 -4.92 -12.49
C ARG A 723 31.46 -4.02 -11.26
N ASP A 724 30.25 -3.55 -10.99
CA ASP A 724 29.96 -2.63 -9.91
C ASP A 724 30.03 -3.34 -8.55
N ILE A 725 29.43 -4.53 -8.44
CA ILE A 725 29.60 -5.40 -7.26
C ILE A 725 31.06 -5.82 -7.07
N TYR A 726 31.76 -6.19 -8.15
CA TYR A 726 33.20 -6.51 -8.08
C TYR A 726 34.02 -5.35 -7.50
N ARG A 727 33.77 -4.11 -7.95
CA ARG A 727 34.47 -2.91 -7.44
C ARG A 727 34.11 -2.57 -6.00
N LEU A 728 32.84 -2.75 -5.60
CA LEU A 728 32.40 -2.55 -4.23
C LEU A 728 33.10 -3.54 -3.29
N GLY A 729 33.17 -4.82 -3.69
CA GLY A 729 33.86 -5.86 -2.92
C GLY A 729 35.33 -5.55 -2.64
N HIS A 730 36.05 -4.90 -3.58
CA HIS A 730 37.45 -4.49 -3.39
C HIS A 730 37.62 -3.25 -2.50
N ARG A 731 36.55 -2.47 -2.27
CA ARG A 731 36.60 -1.22 -1.50
C ARG A 731 35.95 -1.32 -0.12
N PHE A 732 35.13 -2.33 0.11
CA PHE A 732 34.53 -2.59 1.40
C PHE A 732 35.53 -3.28 2.33
N ASP A 733 35.48 -2.90 3.61
CA ASP A 733 36.08 -3.70 4.67
C ASP A 733 35.31 -5.03 4.82
N PHE A 734 35.88 -5.96 5.60
CA PHE A 734 35.32 -7.29 5.80
C PHE A 734 33.85 -7.26 6.25
N PHE A 735 33.48 -6.37 7.19
CA PHE A 735 32.12 -6.32 7.74
C PHE A 735 31.13 -5.75 6.73
N ARG A 736 31.49 -4.68 6.01
CA ARG A 736 30.66 -4.11 4.95
C ARG A 736 30.53 -5.05 3.76
N MET A 737 31.59 -5.78 3.42
CA MET A 737 31.55 -6.80 2.36
C MET A 737 30.59 -7.94 2.75
N LEU A 738 30.71 -8.46 3.98
CA LEU A 738 29.82 -9.51 4.49
C LEU A 738 28.36 -9.03 4.53
N SER A 739 28.14 -7.79 4.99
CA SER A 739 26.83 -7.16 5.03
C SER A 739 26.24 -7.04 3.63
N CYS A 740 26.98 -6.45 2.69
CA CYS A 740 26.57 -6.31 1.29
C CYS A 740 26.25 -7.67 0.67
N TYR A 741 27.07 -8.70 0.92
CA TYR A 741 26.80 -10.05 0.44
C TYR A 741 25.44 -10.54 0.95
N PHE A 742 25.20 -10.59 2.26
CA PHE A 742 23.96 -11.14 2.80
C PHE A 742 22.71 -10.31 2.49
N THR A 743 22.85 -9.01 2.23
CA THR A 743 21.71 -8.10 2.00
C THR A 743 21.41 -7.85 0.53
N THR A 744 22.28 -8.26 -0.38
CA THR A 744 22.09 -8.13 -1.84
C THR A 744 22.19 -9.49 -2.52
N VAL A 745 23.26 -9.75 -3.28
CA VAL A 745 23.46 -10.94 -4.13
C VAL A 745 23.48 -12.26 -3.35
N GLY A 746 24.01 -12.26 -2.12
CA GLY A 746 24.17 -13.44 -1.29
C GLY A 746 22.84 -13.99 -0.77
N PHE A 747 21.80 -13.17 -0.62
CA PHE A 747 20.45 -13.64 -0.28
C PHE A 747 19.92 -14.58 -1.37
N TYR A 748 19.92 -14.12 -2.63
CA TYR A 748 19.45 -14.90 -3.79
C TYR A 748 20.34 -16.12 -4.05
N PHE A 749 21.66 -15.98 -3.89
CA PHE A 749 22.59 -17.11 -3.96
C PHE A 749 22.29 -18.16 -2.90
N SER A 750 22.06 -17.75 -1.64
CA SER A 750 21.74 -18.69 -0.54
C SER A 750 20.39 -19.37 -0.76
N THR A 751 19.40 -18.66 -1.29
CA THR A 751 18.11 -19.23 -1.72
C THR A 751 18.30 -20.29 -2.80
N LEU A 752 19.11 -20.01 -3.84
CA LEU A 752 19.43 -20.98 -4.88
C LEU A 752 20.12 -22.22 -4.30
N VAL A 753 21.13 -22.04 -3.45
CA VAL A 753 21.84 -23.15 -2.78
C VAL A 753 20.89 -23.97 -1.90
N THR A 754 19.93 -23.34 -1.22
CA THR A 754 18.93 -24.04 -0.41
C THR A 754 18.09 -24.99 -1.26
N VAL A 755 17.56 -24.52 -2.39
CA VAL A 755 16.78 -25.36 -3.31
C VAL A 755 17.65 -26.44 -3.95
N LEU A 756 18.87 -26.11 -4.38
CA LEU A 756 19.82 -27.09 -4.92
C LEU A 756 20.15 -28.18 -3.90
N THR A 757 20.27 -27.82 -2.62
CA THR A 757 20.52 -28.78 -1.53
C THR A 757 19.36 -29.78 -1.41
N VAL A 758 18.10 -29.36 -1.59
CA VAL A 758 16.95 -30.29 -1.61
C VAL A 758 17.08 -31.29 -2.76
N TYR A 759 17.47 -30.83 -3.95
CA TYR A 759 17.72 -31.72 -5.09
C TYR A 759 18.89 -32.67 -4.84
N VAL A 760 20.03 -32.17 -4.39
CA VAL A 760 21.22 -32.99 -4.08
C VAL A 760 20.90 -34.00 -2.98
N PHE A 761 20.15 -33.58 -1.96
CA PHE A 761 19.71 -34.46 -0.88
C PHE A 761 18.81 -35.58 -1.41
N LEU A 762 17.77 -35.26 -2.19
CA LEU A 762 16.82 -36.25 -2.71
C LEU A 762 17.47 -37.20 -3.71
N TYR A 763 18.22 -36.69 -4.68
CA TYR A 763 18.95 -37.53 -5.62
C TYR A 763 20.02 -38.37 -4.91
N GLY A 764 20.78 -37.79 -3.99
CA GLY A 764 21.78 -38.50 -3.20
C GLY A 764 21.16 -39.63 -2.36
N ARG A 765 20.04 -39.35 -1.68
CA ARG A 765 19.27 -40.37 -0.95
C ARG A 765 18.76 -41.45 -1.86
N LEU A 766 18.17 -41.07 -2.99
CA LEU A 766 17.67 -42.02 -3.96
C LEU A 766 18.80 -42.94 -4.48
N TYR A 767 19.97 -42.39 -4.79
CA TYR A 767 21.10 -43.21 -5.24
C TYR A 767 21.65 -44.13 -4.14
N LEU A 768 21.59 -43.73 -2.86
CA LEU A 768 21.94 -44.61 -1.73
C LEU A 768 20.93 -45.77 -1.58
N VAL A 769 19.63 -45.50 -1.75
CA VAL A 769 18.60 -46.55 -1.75
C VAL A 769 18.79 -47.48 -2.94
N LEU A 770 18.93 -46.93 -4.15
CA LEU A 770 19.02 -47.71 -5.38
C LEU A 770 20.33 -48.51 -5.49
N SER A 771 21.41 -48.08 -4.85
CA SER A 771 22.66 -48.85 -4.78
C SER A 771 22.63 -49.99 -3.76
N GLY A 772 21.64 -50.04 -2.86
CA GLY A 772 21.63 -50.96 -1.72
C GLY A 772 22.61 -50.58 -0.60
N LEU A 773 23.31 -49.45 -0.72
CA LEU A 773 24.25 -48.98 0.30
C LEU A 773 23.52 -48.54 1.57
N GLU A 774 22.30 -47.99 1.44
CA GLU A 774 21.49 -47.60 2.61
C GLU A 774 21.05 -48.81 3.45
N GLU A 775 20.76 -49.95 2.80
CA GLU A 775 20.52 -51.24 3.48
C GLU A 775 21.77 -51.73 4.22
N GLY A 776 22.94 -51.65 3.59
CA GLY A 776 24.22 -52.00 4.22
C GLY A 776 24.59 -51.08 5.40
N LEU A 777 24.23 -49.80 5.32
CA LEU A 777 24.43 -48.83 6.41
C LEU A 777 23.43 -49.02 7.56
N ALA A 778 22.20 -49.45 7.29
CA ALA A 778 21.17 -49.71 8.29
C ALA A 778 21.39 -51.02 9.07
N THR A 779 22.01 -52.02 8.46
CA THR A 779 22.35 -53.32 9.10
C THR A 779 23.64 -53.27 9.93
N GLY A 780 24.49 -52.25 9.77
CA GLY A 780 25.70 -52.06 10.57
C GLY A 780 25.41 -51.58 12.00
N ARG A 781 25.81 -52.36 13.04
CA ARG A 781 25.60 -52.07 14.48
C ARG A 781 26.02 -50.67 14.96
N ARG A 782 26.84 -49.92 14.22
CA ARG A 782 27.39 -48.61 14.62
C ARG A 782 26.50 -47.40 14.29
N PHE A 783 25.45 -47.55 13.48
CA PHE A 783 24.64 -46.42 12.99
C PHE A 783 23.13 -46.52 13.28
N ILE A 784 22.72 -47.54 14.04
CA ILE A 784 21.31 -47.94 14.20
C ILE A 784 20.45 -46.89 14.93
N HIS A 785 21.02 -45.98 15.74
CA HIS A 785 20.26 -44.93 16.45
C HIS A 785 21.07 -43.62 16.59
N ASN A 786 21.31 -42.90 15.49
CA ASN A 786 21.89 -41.56 15.60
C ASN A 786 20.79 -40.53 15.91
N GLN A 787 20.35 -40.52 17.17
CA GLN A 787 19.37 -39.58 17.70
C GLN A 787 19.80 -38.14 17.46
N SER A 788 21.11 -37.84 17.51
CA SER A 788 21.66 -36.52 17.21
C SER A 788 21.45 -36.11 15.75
N LEU A 789 21.60 -37.05 14.80
CA LEU A 789 21.29 -36.79 13.39
C LEU A 789 19.79 -36.60 13.14
N GLN A 790 18.93 -37.38 13.81
CA GLN A 790 17.48 -37.21 13.73
C GLN A 790 17.03 -35.86 14.32
N VAL A 791 17.58 -35.46 15.47
CA VAL A 791 17.31 -34.16 16.09
C VAL A 791 17.89 -33.02 15.26
N ALA A 792 19.08 -33.17 14.66
CA ALA A 792 19.65 -32.18 13.74
C ALA A 792 18.79 -31.99 12.48
N LEU A 793 18.30 -33.09 11.89
CA LEU A 793 17.42 -33.02 10.72
C LEU A 793 16.02 -32.47 11.09
N ALA A 794 15.46 -32.86 12.24
CA ALA A 794 14.16 -32.35 12.71
C ALA A 794 14.22 -30.86 13.10
N SER A 795 15.30 -30.43 13.76
CA SER A 795 15.55 -29.02 14.08
C SER A 795 15.80 -28.20 12.81
N GLN A 796 16.52 -28.75 11.83
CA GLN A 796 16.69 -28.13 10.52
C GLN A 796 15.33 -27.94 9.80
N SER A 797 14.46 -28.95 9.78
CA SER A 797 13.12 -28.85 9.19
C SER A 797 12.27 -27.78 9.87
N PHE A 798 12.22 -27.74 11.20
CA PHE A 798 11.40 -26.78 11.95
C PHE A 798 11.91 -25.34 11.82
N VAL A 799 13.24 -25.15 11.85
CA VAL A 799 13.88 -23.83 11.75
C VAL A 799 13.87 -23.30 10.30
N GLN A 800 13.99 -24.17 9.28
CA GLN A 800 13.92 -23.80 7.86
C GLN A 800 12.49 -23.59 7.33
N LEU A 801 11.45 -24.10 7.99
CA LEU A 801 10.03 -23.89 7.60
C LEU A 801 9.56 -22.43 7.73
N GLY A 802 10.47 -21.48 7.94
CA GLY A 802 10.20 -20.05 7.80
C GLY A 802 10.11 -19.28 9.12
N PHE A 803 10.20 -19.93 10.27
CA PHE A 803 10.10 -19.25 11.57
C PHE A 803 11.17 -18.15 11.75
N LEU A 804 12.43 -18.43 11.43
CA LEU A 804 13.51 -17.42 11.51
C LEU A 804 13.36 -16.34 10.45
N MET A 805 12.86 -16.68 9.26
CA MET A 805 12.62 -15.71 8.18
C MET A 805 11.43 -14.78 8.48
N ALA A 806 10.45 -15.26 9.25
CA ALA A 806 9.30 -14.48 9.70
C ALA A 806 9.60 -13.61 10.93
N LEU A 807 10.70 -13.87 11.64
CA LEU A 807 11.03 -13.17 12.88
C LEU A 807 11.21 -11.65 12.70
N PRO A 808 11.94 -11.12 11.68
CA PRO A 808 12.02 -9.68 11.45
C PRO A 808 10.65 -9.03 11.27
N MET A 809 9.74 -9.70 10.54
CA MET A 809 8.37 -9.23 10.32
C MET A 809 7.54 -9.25 11.62
N MET A 810 7.62 -10.33 12.41
CA MET A 810 6.93 -10.39 13.72
C MET A 810 7.46 -9.32 14.68
N MET A 811 8.76 -9.05 14.65
CA MET A 811 9.41 -8.00 15.42
C MET A 811 8.90 -6.62 14.99
N GLU A 812 8.82 -6.36 13.68
CA GLU A 812 8.31 -5.10 13.16
C GLU A 812 6.85 -4.86 13.54
N ILE A 813 5.97 -5.85 13.31
CA ILE A 813 4.57 -5.76 13.72
C ILE A 813 4.46 -5.59 15.24
N GLY A 814 5.32 -6.27 16.01
CA GLY A 814 5.39 -6.14 17.46
C GLY A 814 5.78 -4.74 17.92
N LEU A 815 6.72 -4.12 17.21
CA LEU A 815 7.19 -2.76 17.46
C LEU A 815 6.12 -1.72 17.09
N GLU A 816 5.49 -1.84 15.93
CA GLU A 816 4.50 -0.86 15.45
C GLU A 816 3.11 -1.00 16.11
N LYS A 817 2.63 -2.24 16.24
CA LYS A 817 1.24 -2.54 16.65
C LYS A 817 1.13 -3.27 17.99
N GLY A 818 2.24 -3.70 18.58
CA GLY A 818 2.29 -4.45 19.85
C GLY A 818 2.40 -5.96 19.68
N PHE A 819 3.13 -6.62 20.59
CA PHE A 819 3.46 -8.05 20.49
C PHE A 819 2.24 -9.00 20.51
N ARG A 820 1.18 -8.68 21.27
CA ARG A 820 -0.06 -9.49 21.25
C ARG A 820 -0.70 -9.48 19.86
N LYS A 821 -0.77 -8.30 19.23
CA LYS A 821 -1.31 -8.15 17.88
C LYS A 821 -0.39 -8.82 16.86
N ALA A 822 0.93 -8.71 17.01
CA ALA A 822 1.89 -9.41 16.16
C ALA A 822 1.72 -10.94 16.19
N LEU A 823 1.52 -11.53 17.37
CA LEU A 823 1.27 -12.97 17.48
C LEU A 823 -0.06 -13.36 16.82
N SER A 824 -1.12 -12.58 17.04
CA SER A 824 -2.42 -12.80 16.42
C SER A 824 -2.36 -12.67 14.89
N GLU A 825 -1.70 -11.63 14.36
CA GLU A 825 -1.51 -11.42 12.93
C GLU A 825 -0.66 -12.54 12.31
N PHE A 826 0.38 -13.01 13.00
CA PHE A 826 1.19 -14.14 12.54
C PHE A 826 0.37 -15.44 12.43
N ILE A 827 -0.44 -15.78 13.45
CA ILE A 827 -1.32 -16.95 13.42
C ILE A 827 -2.31 -16.83 12.25
N LEU A 828 -2.93 -15.66 12.08
CA LEU A 828 -3.86 -15.41 10.97
C LEU A 828 -3.18 -15.59 9.61
N MET A 829 -1.95 -15.08 9.43
CA MET A 829 -1.19 -15.27 8.20
C MET A 829 -0.90 -16.75 7.91
N GLN A 830 -0.63 -17.58 8.93
CA GLN A 830 -0.44 -19.02 8.73
C GLN A 830 -1.73 -19.71 8.31
N LEU A 831 -2.86 -19.38 8.94
CA LEU A 831 -4.18 -19.89 8.56
C LEU A 831 -4.55 -19.51 7.12
N GLN A 832 -4.15 -18.32 6.67
CA GLN A 832 -4.33 -17.85 5.29
C GLN A 832 -3.29 -18.40 4.29
N LEU A 833 -2.54 -19.45 4.66
CA LEU A 833 -1.57 -20.15 3.80
C LEU A 833 -0.33 -19.32 3.40
N SER A 834 0.11 -18.36 4.22
CA SER A 834 1.33 -17.58 3.95
C SER A 834 2.57 -18.46 3.72
N SER A 835 2.72 -19.58 4.44
CA SER A 835 3.81 -20.54 4.23
C SER A 835 3.79 -21.17 2.82
N VAL A 836 2.61 -21.43 2.25
CA VAL A 836 2.47 -21.93 0.88
C VAL A 836 2.92 -20.86 -0.11
N PHE A 837 2.48 -19.61 0.09
CA PHE A 837 2.85 -18.47 -0.74
C PHE A 837 4.37 -18.20 -0.72
N PHE A 838 5.01 -18.11 0.45
CA PHE A 838 6.44 -17.83 0.53
C PHE A 838 7.31 -18.99 0.02
N THR A 839 6.84 -20.24 0.15
CA THR A 839 7.50 -21.42 -0.45
C THR A 839 7.39 -21.40 -1.99
N PHE A 840 6.25 -20.95 -2.51
CA PHE A 840 6.08 -20.71 -3.94
C PHE A 840 7.02 -19.60 -4.44
N SER A 841 7.02 -18.44 -3.78
CA SER A 841 7.93 -17.31 -4.04
C SER A 841 9.42 -17.71 -4.09
N LEU A 842 9.84 -18.63 -3.20
CA LEU A 842 11.20 -19.19 -3.19
C LEU A 842 11.55 -19.85 -4.53
N GLY A 843 10.59 -20.56 -5.14
CA GLY A 843 10.72 -21.20 -6.45
C GLY A 843 10.93 -20.18 -7.57
N THR A 844 10.15 -19.10 -7.58
CA THR A 844 10.30 -17.95 -8.49
C THR A 844 11.70 -17.37 -8.39
N LYS A 845 12.11 -16.92 -7.19
CA LYS A 845 13.41 -16.29 -6.95
C LYS A 845 14.57 -17.18 -7.42
N THR A 846 14.52 -18.46 -7.07
CA THR A 846 15.53 -19.45 -7.46
C THR A 846 15.61 -19.65 -8.97
N HIS A 847 14.47 -19.79 -9.64
CA HIS A 847 14.44 -20.08 -11.08
C HIS A 847 15.04 -18.93 -11.90
N TYR A 848 14.55 -17.71 -11.68
CA TYR A 848 14.94 -16.55 -12.46
C TYR A 848 16.40 -16.14 -12.16
N TYR A 849 16.79 -16.09 -10.88
CA TYR A 849 18.19 -15.84 -10.49
C TYR A 849 19.17 -16.86 -11.10
N GLY A 850 18.86 -18.16 -11.01
CA GLY A 850 19.72 -19.22 -11.56
C GLY A 850 19.80 -19.21 -13.09
N ARG A 851 18.68 -18.94 -13.78
CA ARG A 851 18.64 -18.80 -15.23
C ARG A 851 19.52 -17.65 -15.70
N THR A 852 19.40 -16.49 -15.07
CA THR A 852 20.22 -15.32 -15.40
C THR A 852 21.70 -15.55 -15.13
N LEU A 853 22.06 -16.28 -14.06
CA LEU A 853 23.45 -16.63 -13.78
C LEU A 853 24.08 -17.55 -14.85
N LEU A 854 23.33 -18.52 -15.36
CA LEU A 854 23.83 -19.51 -16.34
C LEU A 854 23.84 -18.98 -17.77
N HIS A 855 22.80 -18.25 -18.16
CA HIS A 855 22.53 -17.91 -19.56
C HIS A 855 22.55 -16.40 -19.83
N GLY A 856 22.44 -15.56 -18.79
CA GLY A 856 22.24 -14.12 -18.94
C GLY A 856 20.90 -13.78 -19.61
N GLY A 857 20.77 -12.52 -20.04
CA GLY A 857 19.65 -12.07 -20.88
C GLY A 857 18.31 -12.04 -20.16
N ALA A 858 18.26 -11.35 -19.02
CA ALA A 858 16.99 -11.07 -18.36
C ALA A 858 16.06 -10.29 -19.30
N GLU A 859 14.83 -10.79 -19.51
CA GLU A 859 13.81 -10.10 -20.31
C GLU A 859 12.84 -9.42 -19.35
N TYR A 860 12.69 -8.09 -19.46
CA TYR A 860 11.65 -7.38 -18.74
C TYR A 860 10.27 -7.90 -19.15
N ARG A 861 9.48 -8.31 -18.16
CA ARG A 861 8.08 -8.65 -18.33
C ARG A 861 7.25 -7.59 -17.61
N PRO A 862 6.40 -6.82 -18.31
CA PRO A 862 5.62 -5.78 -17.66
C PRO A 862 4.69 -6.40 -16.62
N THR A 863 4.76 -5.89 -15.40
CA THR A 863 3.80 -6.16 -14.33
C THR A 863 2.59 -5.28 -14.60
N GLY A 864 1.49 -5.86 -15.09
CA GLY A 864 0.25 -5.10 -15.27
C GLY A 864 -0.23 -4.54 -13.92
N ARG A 865 -0.70 -3.28 -13.89
CA ARG A 865 -1.12 -2.58 -12.65
C ARG A 865 -2.65 -2.55 -12.42
N GLY A 866 -3.36 -3.49 -13.02
CA GLY A 866 -4.82 -3.62 -12.86
C GLY A 866 -5.24 -4.08 -11.47
N PHE A 867 -6.52 -3.86 -11.13
CA PHE A 867 -7.13 -4.36 -9.89
C PHE A 867 -7.16 -5.90 -9.87
N VAL A 868 -7.02 -6.51 -8.68
CA VAL A 868 -6.76 -7.96 -8.50
C VAL A 868 -7.99 -8.86 -8.47
N VAL A 869 -9.09 -8.32 -8.92
CA VAL A 869 -10.40 -8.95 -8.88
C VAL A 869 -10.53 -10.08 -9.91
N PHE A 870 -9.53 -10.29 -10.77
CA PHE A 870 -9.69 -11.13 -11.96
C PHE A 870 -9.13 -12.54 -11.79
N HIS A 871 -9.98 -13.51 -12.13
CA HIS A 871 -9.60 -14.90 -12.31
C HIS A 871 -8.56 -15.05 -13.43
N ALA A 872 -7.44 -15.73 -13.14
CA ALA A 872 -6.43 -16.07 -14.12
C ALA A 872 -6.71 -17.44 -14.75
N LYS A 873 -6.77 -17.50 -16.08
CA LYS A 873 -7.10 -18.73 -16.81
C LYS A 873 -6.00 -19.79 -16.68
N PHE A 874 -6.36 -21.06 -16.82
CA PHE A 874 -5.41 -22.19 -16.83
C PHE A 874 -4.26 -22.00 -17.82
N ALA A 875 -4.51 -21.48 -19.02
CA ALA A 875 -3.46 -21.20 -20.01
C ALA A 875 -2.46 -20.14 -19.52
N ASP A 876 -2.91 -19.09 -18.83
CA ASP A 876 -2.04 -18.04 -18.29
C ASP A 876 -1.15 -18.56 -17.17
N ASN A 877 -1.75 -19.23 -16.18
CA ASN A 877 -1.02 -19.83 -15.06
C ASN A 877 -0.02 -20.87 -15.56
N TYR A 878 -0.40 -21.71 -16.52
CA TYR A 878 0.49 -22.72 -17.09
C TYR A 878 1.69 -22.10 -17.80
N ARG A 879 1.47 -21.08 -18.64
CA ARG A 879 2.56 -20.37 -19.34
C ARG A 879 3.54 -19.72 -18.38
N LEU A 880 3.04 -19.14 -17.28
CA LEU A 880 3.85 -18.41 -16.33
C LEU A 880 4.67 -19.34 -15.42
N TYR A 881 4.11 -20.49 -15.03
CA TYR A 881 4.68 -21.34 -13.98
C TYR A 881 5.20 -22.71 -14.42
N SER A 882 4.98 -23.13 -15.68
CA SER A 882 5.40 -24.44 -16.19
C SER A 882 6.88 -24.74 -15.91
N ARG A 883 7.79 -23.86 -16.32
CA ARG A 883 9.25 -24.05 -16.19
C ARG A 883 9.81 -23.67 -14.81
N SER A 884 9.20 -22.69 -14.16
CA SER A 884 9.67 -22.17 -12.88
C SER A 884 9.26 -23.06 -11.70
N HIS A 885 8.07 -23.65 -11.75
CA HIS A 885 7.48 -24.41 -10.64
C HIS A 885 6.99 -25.80 -11.06
N PHE A 886 6.09 -25.91 -12.04
CA PHE A 886 5.35 -27.18 -12.26
C PHE A 886 6.25 -28.35 -12.62
N ILE A 887 7.16 -28.16 -13.59
CA ILE A 887 8.12 -29.19 -13.99
C ILE A 887 9.02 -29.59 -12.81
N LYS A 888 9.49 -28.60 -12.04
CA LYS A 888 10.35 -28.83 -10.88
C LYS A 888 9.62 -29.56 -9.75
N GLY A 889 8.37 -29.17 -9.48
CA GLY A 889 7.50 -29.80 -8.49
C GLY A 889 7.16 -31.25 -8.86
N ILE A 890 6.86 -31.52 -10.15
CA ILE A 890 6.63 -32.88 -10.65
C ILE A 890 7.92 -33.72 -10.56
N GLU A 891 9.09 -33.17 -10.89
CA GLU A 891 10.38 -33.86 -10.74
C GLU A 891 10.59 -34.29 -9.28
N LEU A 892 10.41 -33.37 -8.33
CA LEU A 892 10.54 -33.66 -6.90
C LEU A 892 9.46 -34.64 -6.40
N MET A 893 8.24 -34.54 -6.89
CA MET A 893 7.15 -35.48 -6.60
C MET A 893 7.53 -36.90 -7.02
N ILE A 894 8.05 -37.06 -8.25
CA ILE A 894 8.52 -38.36 -8.76
C ILE A 894 9.63 -38.91 -7.87
N LEU A 895 10.63 -38.10 -7.51
CA LEU A 895 11.72 -38.51 -6.63
C LEU A 895 11.21 -38.97 -5.26
N LEU A 896 10.25 -38.25 -4.67
CA LEU A 896 9.65 -38.60 -3.38
C LEU A 896 8.83 -39.89 -3.46
N VAL A 897 8.06 -40.09 -4.52
CA VAL A 897 7.30 -41.34 -4.75
C VAL A 897 8.25 -42.53 -4.88
N VAL A 898 9.33 -42.37 -5.64
CA VAL A 898 10.33 -43.43 -5.82
C VAL A 898 11.04 -43.72 -4.49
N TYR A 899 11.42 -42.67 -3.76
CA TYR A 899 12.01 -42.80 -2.43
C TYR A 899 11.05 -43.51 -1.46
N GLN A 900 9.74 -43.28 -1.57
CA GLN A 900 8.73 -43.99 -0.78
C GLN A 900 8.65 -45.47 -1.15
N ILE A 901 8.66 -45.81 -2.45
CA ILE A 901 8.55 -47.19 -2.93
C ILE A 901 9.74 -48.04 -2.49
N PHE A 902 10.97 -47.49 -2.56
CA PHE A 902 12.18 -48.26 -2.27
C PHE A 902 12.78 -48.01 -0.87
N GLY A 903 12.39 -46.93 -0.18
CA GLY A 903 12.95 -46.54 1.12
C GLY A 903 12.26 -47.13 2.35
N GLN A 904 11.07 -47.72 2.22
CA GLN A 904 10.25 -48.18 3.35
C GLN A 904 10.80 -49.40 4.11
N SER A 905 11.68 -50.21 3.51
CA SER A 905 12.10 -51.47 4.14
C SER A 905 13.01 -51.31 5.38
N TYR A 906 13.52 -50.11 5.70
CA TYR A 906 14.64 -49.95 6.66
C TYR A 906 14.51 -48.83 7.73
N ARG A 907 13.38 -48.11 7.86
CA ARG A 907 13.23 -47.03 8.86
C ARG A 907 11.88 -47.01 9.57
N SER A 908 11.85 -46.45 10.79
CA SER A 908 10.59 -46.13 11.47
C SER A 908 9.79 -45.11 10.67
N THR A 909 8.49 -45.35 10.50
CA THR A 909 7.54 -44.50 9.75
C THR A 909 7.63 -43.02 10.15
N ILE A 910 7.85 -42.76 11.44
CA ILE A 910 8.00 -41.41 12.01
C ILE A 910 9.22 -40.69 11.43
N SER A 911 10.37 -41.36 11.33
CA SER A 911 11.62 -40.77 10.80
C SER A 911 11.49 -40.39 9.32
N TYR A 912 10.79 -41.23 8.54
CA TYR A 912 10.52 -40.94 7.14
C TYR A 912 9.65 -39.68 7.00
N ILE A 913 8.55 -39.61 7.76
CA ILE A 913 7.63 -38.47 7.72
C ILE A 913 8.36 -37.16 8.06
N PHE A 914 9.14 -37.10 9.14
CA PHE A 914 9.86 -35.88 9.53
C PHE A 914 10.87 -35.38 8.48
N ILE A 915 11.47 -36.31 7.71
CA ILE A 915 12.43 -35.96 6.66
C ILE A 915 11.70 -35.48 5.40
N THR A 916 10.62 -36.15 4.99
CA THR A 916 9.98 -35.89 3.68
C THR A 916 8.87 -34.85 3.72
N ILE A 917 8.28 -34.55 4.88
CA ILE A 917 7.11 -33.67 4.99
C ILE A 917 7.37 -32.26 4.46
N SER A 918 8.55 -31.69 4.71
CA SER A 918 8.92 -30.36 4.22
C SER A 918 9.07 -30.35 2.69
N MET A 919 9.53 -31.44 2.08
CA MET A 919 9.67 -31.60 0.63
C MET A 919 8.31 -31.82 -0.04
N TRP A 920 7.43 -32.63 0.56
CA TRP A 920 6.04 -32.77 0.11
C TRP A 920 5.28 -31.46 0.20
N PHE A 921 5.49 -30.68 1.26
CA PHE A 921 4.94 -29.33 1.40
C PHE A 921 5.42 -28.41 0.27
N MET A 922 6.73 -28.43 -0.04
CA MET A 922 7.30 -27.65 -1.15
C MET A 922 6.72 -28.06 -2.51
N VAL A 923 6.55 -29.36 -2.77
CA VAL A 923 5.90 -29.89 -3.98
C VAL A 923 4.46 -29.40 -4.07
N GLY A 924 3.68 -29.55 -3.00
CA GLY A 924 2.29 -29.10 -2.96
C GLY A 924 2.16 -27.59 -3.22
N ALA A 925 3.03 -26.79 -2.60
CA ALA A 925 3.07 -25.35 -2.80
C ALA A 925 3.40 -24.97 -4.25
N TRP A 926 4.44 -25.57 -4.85
CA TRP A 926 4.84 -25.29 -6.24
C TRP A 926 3.80 -25.69 -7.28
N LEU A 927 3.05 -26.77 -7.04
CA LEU A 927 2.03 -27.24 -7.98
C LEU A 927 0.71 -26.48 -7.84
N PHE A 928 0.25 -26.22 -6.62
CA PHE A 928 -1.14 -25.80 -6.40
C PHE A 928 -1.34 -24.36 -5.95
N ALA A 929 -0.29 -23.63 -5.53
CA ALA A 929 -0.44 -22.22 -5.14
C ALA A 929 -1.09 -21.33 -6.23
N PRO A 930 -0.78 -21.50 -7.54
CA PRO A 930 -1.43 -20.73 -8.61
C PRO A 930 -2.93 -20.88 -8.70
N PHE A 931 -3.50 -21.95 -8.16
CA PHE A 931 -4.93 -22.22 -8.18
C PHE A 931 -5.57 -21.89 -6.84
N LEU A 932 -4.85 -22.16 -5.74
CA LEU A 932 -5.27 -21.81 -4.37
C LEU A 932 -5.45 -20.31 -4.19
N PHE A 933 -4.57 -19.47 -4.74
CA PHE A 933 -4.68 -18.02 -4.62
C PHE A 933 -5.35 -17.33 -5.83
N ASN A 934 -5.96 -18.10 -6.72
CA ASN A 934 -6.71 -17.58 -7.86
C ASN A 934 -8.18 -17.35 -7.46
N PRO A 935 -8.73 -16.13 -7.56
CA PRO A 935 -10.15 -15.89 -7.34
C PRO A 935 -10.98 -16.89 -8.15
N SER A 936 -11.99 -17.52 -7.54
CA SER A 936 -12.85 -18.52 -8.22
C SER A 936 -12.11 -19.73 -8.81
N GLY A 937 -10.92 -20.04 -8.29
CA GLY A 937 -10.06 -21.12 -8.78
C GLY A 937 -10.65 -22.54 -8.65
N PHE A 938 -11.66 -22.73 -7.80
CA PHE A 938 -12.36 -24.00 -7.60
C PHE A 938 -13.84 -23.94 -8.01
N GLU A 939 -14.23 -22.98 -8.85
CA GLU A 939 -15.59 -22.91 -9.39
C GLU A 939 -15.71 -23.81 -10.63
N TRP A 940 -16.66 -24.76 -10.59
CA TRP A 940 -16.80 -25.78 -11.64
C TRP A 940 -16.97 -25.19 -13.04
N GLN A 941 -17.87 -24.21 -13.21
CA GLN A 941 -18.15 -23.62 -14.52
C GLN A 941 -16.91 -22.93 -15.11
N LYS A 942 -16.16 -22.20 -14.27
CA LYS A 942 -14.91 -21.53 -14.68
C LYS A 942 -13.85 -22.54 -15.08
N ILE A 943 -13.71 -23.65 -14.35
CA ILE A 943 -12.75 -24.70 -14.69
C ILE A 943 -13.05 -25.35 -16.04
N VAL A 944 -14.33 -25.53 -16.38
CA VAL A 944 -14.72 -26.06 -17.70
C VAL A 944 -14.34 -25.09 -18.82
N ASP A 945 -14.57 -23.79 -18.61
CA ASP A 945 -14.19 -22.74 -19.57
C ASP A 945 -12.66 -22.65 -19.72
N ASP A 946 -11.93 -22.67 -18.61
CA ASP A 946 -10.47 -22.66 -18.54
C ASP A 946 -9.83 -23.88 -19.19
N TRP A 947 -10.39 -25.07 -18.95
CA TRP A 947 -9.96 -26.29 -19.61
C TRP A 947 -10.15 -26.19 -21.13
N THR A 948 -11.27 -25.62 -21.56
CA THR A 948 -11.57 -25.40 -22.98
C THR A 948 -10.59 -24.42 -23.60
N ASP A 949 -10.27 -23.32 -22.92
CA ASP A 949 -9.26 -22.34 -23.37
C ASP A 949 -7.86 -22.96 -23.45
N TRP A 950 -7.42 -23.66 -22.40
CA TRP A 950 -6.12 -24.34 -22.38
C TRP A 950 -6.03 -25.40 -23.49
N ASN A 951 -7.09 -26.16 -23.72
CA ASN A 951 -7.13 -27.17 -24.79
C ASN A 951 -7.10 -26.52 -26.19
N LYS A 952 -7.72 -25.36 -26.37
CA LYS A 952 -7.57 -24.56 -27.62
C LYS A 952 -6.11 -24.08 -27.77
N TRP A 953 -5.50 -23.55 -26.72
CA TRP A 953 -4.13 -23.06 -26.75
C TRP A 953 -3.08 -24.14 -27.05
N ILE A 954 -3.18 -25.33 -26.43
CA ILE A 954 -2.24 -26.45 -26.62
C ILE A 954 -2.37 -27.11 -28.00
N THR A 955 -3.56 -27.03 -28.60
CA THR A 955 -3.83 -27.61 -29.94
C THR A 955 -3.47 -26.66 -31.07
N ASN A 956 -3.60 -25.35 -30.87
CA ASN A 956 -3.37 -24.34 -31.89
C ASN A 956 -1.92 -24.34 -32.42
N ARG A 957 -1.77 -24.28 -33.75
CA ARG A 957 -0.45 -24.23 -34.40
C ARG A 957 0.09 -22.80 -34.36
N GLY A 958 1.39 -22.69 -34.08
CA GLY A 958 2.08 -21.41 -34.08
C GLY A 958 2.49 -20.98 -35.49
N GLY A 959 3.13 -19.81 -35.59
CA GLY A 959 3.62 -19.24 -36.83
C GLY A 959 4.31 -17.91 -36.59
N ILE A 960 4.95 -17.36 -37.62
CA ILE A 960 5.55 -16.02 -37.57
C ILE A 960 4.41 -15.02 -37.29
N GLY A 961 4.56 -14.19 -36.25
CA GLY A 961 3.56 -13.19 -35.85
C GLY A 961 2.41 -13.70 -34.97
N VAL A 962 2.32 -15.02 -34.68
CA VAL A 962 1.29 -15.53 -33.76
C VAL A 962 1.76 -15.33 -32.30
N PRO A 963 1.02 -14.59 -31.47
CA PRO A 963 1.44 -14.29 -30.10
C PRO A 963 1.47 -15.55 -29.22
N PRO A 964 2.39 -15.66 -28.25
CA PRO A 964 2.48 -16.77 -27.29
C PRO A 964 1.17 -17.09 -26.55
N GLN A 965 0.32 -16.08 -26.37
CA GLN A 965 -0.96 -16.19 -25.70
C GLN A 965 -1.98 -17.04 -26.47
N LYS A 966 -1.84 -17.12 -27.81
CA LYS A 966 -2.79 -17.81 -28.68
C LYS A 966 -2.34 -19.21 -29.12
N SER A 967 -1.05 -19.53 -28.98
CA SER A 967 -0.51 -20.85 -29.37
C SER A 967 0.61 -21.33 -28.46
N TRP A 968 0.50 -22.59 -28.04
CA TRP A 968 1.56 -23.30 -27.33
C TRP A 968 2.87 -23.35 -28.11
N GLU A 969 2.82 -23.48 -29.44
CA GLU A 969 4.05 -23.59 -30.23
C GLU A 969 4.86 -22.29 -30.24
N SER A 970 4.19 -21.14 -30.34
CA SER A 970 4.83 -19.82 -30.22
C SER A 970 5.39 -19.59 -28.81
N TRP A 971 4.63 -19.97 -27.77
CA TRP A 971 5.11 -19.90 -26.39
C TRP A 971 6.32 -20.80 -26.14
N TRP A 972 6.27 -22.06 -26.57
CA TRP A 972 7.36 -23.02 -26.40
C TRP A 972 8.62 -22.56 -27.12
N GLU A 973 8.51 -21.97 -28.31
CA GLU A 973 9.68 -21.43 -29.01
C GLU A 973 10.26 -20.19 -28.29
N LYS A 974 9.41 -19.30 -27.74
CA LYS A 974 9.84 -18.13 -26.96
C LYS A 974 10.53 -18.56 -25.65
N GLU A 975 9.99 -19.55 -24.95
CA GLU A 975 10.50 -19.96 -23.64
C GLU A 975 11.96 -20.49 -23.72
N HIS A 976 12.33 -21.12 -24.84
CA HIS A 976 13.68 -21.66 -25.08
C HIS A 976 14.59 -20.69 -25.84
N GLU A 977 14.20 -19.42 -26.00
CA GLU A 977 14.98 -18.43 -26.75
C GLU A 977 16.34 -18.15 -26.11
N HIS A 978 16.42 -18.15 -24.77
CA HIS A 978 17.67 -17.93 -24.02
C HIS A 978 18.79 -18.90 -24.43
N LEU A 979 18.45 -20.15 -24.79
CA LEU A 979 19.40 -21.16 -25.24
C LEU A 979 20.07 -20.81 -26.57
N LYS A 980 19.45 -19.97 -27.42
CA LYS A 980 20.05 -19.53 -28.69
C LYS A 980 21.27 -18.65 -28.47
N TYR A 981 21.29 -17.88 -27.39
CA TYR A 981 22.32 -16.91 -27.06
C TYR A 981 23.25 -17.39 -25.93
N SER A 982 23.01 -18.59 -25.41
CA SER A 982 23.81 -19.18 -24.35
C SER A 982 25.20 -19.57 -24.85
N GLY A 983 26.23 -19.28 -24.04
CA GLY A 983 27.60 -19.68 -24.34
C GLY A 983 27.79 -21.20 -24.25
N THR A 984 28.92 -21.70 -24.78
CA THR A 984 29.26 -23.14 -24.77
C THR A 984 29.25 -23.75 -23.38
N ARG A 985 29.67 -23.00 -22.35
CA ARG A 985 29.63 -23.44 -20.94
C ARG A 985 28.20 -23.64 -20.44
N GLY A 986 27.26 -22.75 -20.80
CA GLY A 986 25.85 -22.86 -20.43
C GLY A 986 25.19 -24.07 -21.08
N ILE A 987 25.44 -24.28 -22.39
CA ILE A 987 24.95 -25.46 -23.12
C ILE A 987 25.51 -26.76 -22.52
N LEU A 988 26.80 -26.79 -22.19
CA LEU A 988 27.42 -27.95 -21.55
C LEU A 988 26.80 -28.22 -20.17
N ALA A 989 26.55 -27.18 -19.38
CA ALA A 989 25.89 -27.31 -18.07
C ALA A 989 24.47 -27.91 -18.20
N GLU A 990 23.68 -27.49 -19.19
CA GLU A 990 22.34 -28.06 -19.45
C GLU A 990 22.41 -29.56 -19.78
N ILE A 991 23.38 -29.96 -20.61
CA ILE A 991 23.59 -31.37 -20.95
C ILE A 991 23.99 -32.16 -19.70
N VAL A 992 24.99 -31.69 -18.95
CA VAL A 992 25.48 -32.36 -17.73
C VAL A 992 24.38 -32.50 -16.69
N LEU A 993 23.60 -31.45 -16.46
CA LEU A 993 22.45 -31.50 -15.54
C LEU A 993 21.42 -32.52 -16.02
N SER A 994 21.18 -32.63 -17.33
CA SER A 994 20.24 -33.60 -17.90
C SER A 994 20.68 -35.06 -17.75
N LEU A 995 21.99 -35.33 -17.58
CA LEU A 995 22.51 -36.70 -17.39
C LEU A 995 21.95 -37.39 -16.13
N ARG A 996 21.50 -36.61 -15.13
CA ARG A 996 20.90 -37.15 -13.88
C ARG A 996 19.72 -38.08 -14.13
N PHE A 997 18.92 -37.81 -15.17
CA PHE A 997 17.75 -38.62 -15.51
C PHE A 997 18.13 -40.02 -16.02
N PHE A 998 19.29 -40.13 -16.69
CA PHE A 998 19.80 -41.40 -17.20
C PHE A 998 20.41 -42.26 -16.09
N ILE A 999 21.13 -41.63 -15.15
CA ILE A 999 21.64 -42.29 -13.94
C ILE A 999 20.49 -42.79 -13.06
N TYR A 1000 19.44 -41.96 -12.92
CA TYR A 1000 18.21 -42.31 -12.23
C TYR A 1000 17.53 -43.54 -12.87
N GLN A 1001 17.40 -43.59 -14.19
CA GLN A 1001 16.86 -44.73 -14.92
C GLN A 1001 17.69 -46.00 -14.70
N TYR A 1002 19.03 -45.87 -14.78
CA TYR A 1002 19.95 -46.98 -14.54
C TYR A 1002 19.68 -47.61 -13.18
N GLY A 1003 19.57 -46.80 -12.11
CA GLY A 1003 19.27 -47.31 -10.78
C GLY A 1003 17.93 -48.05 -10.69
N LEU A 1004 16.87 -47.56 -11.34
CA LEU A 1004 15.56 -48.20 -11.31
C LEU A 1004 15.47 -49.50 -12.11
N VAL A 1005 16.10 -49.55 -13.28
CA VAL A 1005 16.11 -50.75 -14.13
C VAL A 1005 16.73 -51.94 -13.38
N TYR A 1006 17.72 -51.69 -12.52
CA TYR A 1006 18.41 -52.72 -11.72
C TYR A 1006 17.56 -53.32 -10.60
N HIS A 1007 16.45 -52.68 -10.22
CA HIS A 1007 15.53 -53.17 -9.20
C HIS A 1007 14.29 -53.88 -9.78
N LEU A 1008 14.14 -53.91 -11.11
CA LEU A 1008 13.06 -54.65 -11.77
C LEU A 1008 13.19 -56.15 -11.51
N SER A 1009 12.07 -56.81 -11.22
CA SER A 1009 12.03 -58.26 -10.92
C SER A 1009 12.69 -59.13 -12.01
N ILE A 1010 12.53 -58.76 -13.28
CA ILE A 1010 13.13 -59.43 -14.45
C ILE A 1010 14.67 -59.43 -14.40
N THR A 1011 15.27 -58.39 -13.81
CA THR A 1011 16.72 -58.15 -13.83
C THR A 1011 17.44 -58.61 -12.57
N LYS A 1012 16.70 -59.09 -11.55
CA LYS A 1012 17.26 -59.55 -10.25
C LYS A 1012 18.36 -60.59 -10.37
N LYS A 1013 18.33 -61.43 -11.42
CA LYS A 1013 19.32 -62.50 -11.65
C LYS A 1013 20.56 -62.05 -12.43
N THR A 1014 20.51 -60.95 -13.18
CA THR A 1014 21.62 -60.47 -14.04
C THR A 1014 21.76 -58.94 -13.98
N LYS A 1015 22.72 -58.45 -13.20
CA LYS A 1015 23.01 -57.01 -13.00
C LYS A 1015 24.00 -56.44 -14.01
N SER A 1016 23.91 -56.82 -15.29
CA SER A 1016 24.83 -56.38 -16.34
C SER A 1016 24.44 -55.01 -16.90
N VAL A 1017 25.43 -54.16 -17.20
CA VAL A 1017 25.23 -52.88 -17.91
C VAL A 1017 24.55 -53.09 -19.27
N LEU A 1018 24.67 -54.29 -19.86
CA LEU A 1018 23.96 -54.68 -21.08
C LEU A 1018 22.44 -54.56 -20.92
N VAL A 1019 21.89 -54.88 -19.74
CA VAL A 1019 20.44 -54.79 -19.46
C VAL A 1019 19.98 -53.34 -19.50
N TYR A 1020 20.79 -52.42 -18.99
CA TYR A 1020 20.54 -50.99 -19.13
C TYR A 1020 20.59 -50.56 -20.61
N GLY A 1021 21.59 -51.00 -21.38
CA GLY A 1021 21.65 -50.73 -22.82
C GLY A 1021 20.43 -51.27 -23.59
N ILE A 1022 19.95 -52.46 -23.26
CA ILE A 1022 18.74 -53.06 -23.84
C ILE A 1022 17.48 -52.24 -23.50
N SER A 1023 17.40 -51.65 -22.31
CA SER A 1023 16.26 -50.81 -21.91
C SER A 1023 16.06 -49.60 -22.84
N TRP A 1024 17.11 -49.13 -23.52
CA TRP A 1024 17.01 -48.02 -24.48
C TRP A 1024 16.29 -48.40 -25.78
N LEU A 1025 16.16 -49.70 -26.10
CA LEU A 1025 15.31 -50.14 -27.21
C LEU A 1025 13.85 -49.73 -26.99
N VAL A 1026 13.37 -49.70 -25.74
CA VAL A 1026 12.03 -49.21 -25.39
C VAL A 1026 11.88 -47.74 -25.78
N ILE A 1027 12.89 -46.91 -25.49
CA ILE A 1027 12.90 -45.49 -25.84
C ILE A 1027 12.89 -45.32 -27.37
N LEU A 1028 13.68 -46.11 -28.09
CA LEU A 1028 13.74 -46.07 -29.56
C LEU A 1028 12.40 -46.45 -30.19
N VAL A 1029 11.74 -47.49 -29.67
CA VAL A 1029 10.39 -47.90 -30.09
C VAL A 1029 9.37 -46.78 -29.83
N VAL A 1030 9.38 -46.18 -28.64
CA VAL A 1030 8.48 -45.06 -28.31
C VAL A 1030 8.70 -43.86 -29.25
N LEU A 1031 9.95 -43.50 -29.53
CA LEU A 1031 10.28 -42.42 -30.47
C LEU A 1031 9.84 -42.75 -31.90
N LEU A 1032 9.94 -44.01 -32.33
CA LEU A 1032 9.51 -44.47 -33.64
C LEU A 1032 7.97 -44.43 -33.76
N VAL A 1033 7.25 -44.89 -32.74
CA VAL A 1033 5.78 -44.77 -32.65
C VAL A 1033 5.36 -43.30 -32.71
N MET A 1034 6.01 -42.43 -31.93
CA MET A 1034 5.72 -40.99 -31.92
C MET A 1034 5.99 -40.33 -33.29
N LYS A 1035 7.07 -40.74 -33.97
CA LYS A 1035 7.37 -40.30 -35.34
C LYS A 1035 6.28 -40.73 -36.31
N THR A 1036 5.83 -41.99 -36.24
CA THR A 1036 4.74 -42.54 -37.06
C THR A 1036 3.42 -41.80 -36.82
N VAL A 1037 3.07 -41.52 -35.56
CA VAL A 1037 1.87 -40.74 -35.20
C VAL A 1037 1.97 -39.30 -35.69
N SER A 1038 3.12 -38.65 -35.56
CA SER A 1038 3.33 -37.27 -36.01
C SER A 1038 3.24 -37.13 -37.54
N VAL A 1039 3.89 -38.02 -38.27
CA VAL A 1039 3.81 -38.07 -39.75
C VAL A 1039 2.39 -38.41 -40.19
N GLY A 1040 1.74 -39.38 -39.54
CA GLY A 1040 0.36 -39.77 -39.80
C GLY A 1040 -0.61 -38.62 -39.57
N ARG A 1041 -0.41 -37.82 -38.50
CA ARG A 1041 -1.21 -36.62 -38.21
C ARG A 1041 -1.02 -35.54 -39.28
N ARG A 1042 0.19 -35.36 -39.82
CA ARG A 1042 0.43 -34.37 -40.89
C ARG A 1042 -0.18 -34.79 -42.23
N ARG A 1043 -0.08 -36.07 -42.60
CA ARG A 1043 -0.51 -36.58 -43.91
C ARG A 1043 -2.01 -36.93 -43.97
N PHE A 1044 -2.58 -37.48 -42.89
CA PHE A 1044 -3.92 -38.08 -42.94
C PHE A 1044 -4.97 -37.33 -42.10
N SER A 1045 -4.59 -36.42 -41.18
CA SER A 1045 -5.56 -35.77 -40.28
C SER A 1045 -6.54 -34.81 -40.96
N ALA A 1046 -6.17 -34.20 -42.08
CA ALA A 1046 -7.03 -33.24 -42.79
C ALA A 1046 -7.98 -33.93 -43.77
N ASN A 1047 -7.48 -34.92 -44.52
CA ASN A 1047 -8.21 -35.51 -45.64
C ASN A 1047 -8.73 -36.94 -45.37
N PHE A 1048 -8.22 -37.67 -44.35
CA PHE A 1048 -8.54 -39.08 -44.09
C PHE A 1048 -8.67 -39.39 -42.58
N GLN A 1049 -9.68 -38.81 -41.92
CA GLN A 1049 -9.88 -38.96 -40.47
C GLN A 1049 -10.07 -40.42 -40.02
N LEU A 1050 -10.74 -41.26 -40.83
CA LEU A 1050 -11.01 -42.67 -40.51
C LEU A 1050 -9.71 -43.50 -40.50
N VAL A 1051 -8.84 -43.31 -41.49
CA VAL A 1051 -7.51 -43.95 -41.55
C VAL A 1051 -6.66 -43.55 -40.35
N PHE A 1052 -6.70 -42.27 -39.95
CA PHE A 1052 -5.97 -41.81 -38.78
C PHE A 1052 -6.51 -42.40 -37.45
N ARG A 1053 -7.84 -42.58 -37.32
CA ARG A 1053 -8.45 -43.28 -36.18
C ARG A 1053 -8.06 -44.76 -36.16
N LEU A 1054 -8.04 -45.42 -37.32
CA LEU A 1054 -7.60 -46.81 -37.45
C LEU A 1054 -6.13 -47.00 -37.05
N ILE A 1055 -5.24 -46.10 -37.48
CA ILE A 1055 -3.82 -46.10 -37.07
C ILE A 1055 -3.70 -45.96 -35.55
N LYS A 1056 -4.47 -45.05 -34.93
CA LYS A 1056 -4.49 -44.92 -33.46
C LYS A 1056 -4.98 -46.18 -32.77
N PHE A 1057 -6.05 -46.80 -33.28
CA PHE A 1057 -6.59 -48.04 -32.75
C PHE A 1057 -5.59 -49.19 -32.88
N LEU A 1058 -4.93 -49.34 -34.03
CA LEU A 1058 -3.86 -50.33 -34.24
C LEU A 1058 -2.71 -50.14 -33.25
N ILE A 1059 -2.22 -48.91 -33.09
CA ILE A 1059 -1.17 -48.59 -32.11
C ILE A 1059 -1.62 -48.95 -30.68
N PHE A 1060 -2.86 -48.66 -30.32
CA PHE A 1060 -3.42 -49.00 -29.01
C PHE A 1060 -3.49 -50.51 -28.81
N VAL A 1061 -4.01 -51.26 -29.78
CA VAL A 1061 -4.08 -52.73 -29.73
C VAL A 1061 -2.67 -53.31 -29.61
N THR A 1062 -1.71 -52.88 -30.44
CA THR A 1062 -0.32 -53.34 -30.35
C THR A 1062 0.29 -53.05 -28.99
N PHE A 1063 0.04 -51.87 -28.41
CA PHE A 1063 0.51 -51.54 -27.07
C PHE A 1063 -0.11 -52.44 -25.99
N VAL A 1064 -1.42 -52.69 -26.05
CA VAL A 1064 -2.11 -53.60 -25.11
C VAL A 1064 -1.60 -55.03 -25.25
N THR A 1065 -1.36 -55.51 -26.47
CA THR A 1065 -0.77 -56.84 -26.70
C THR A 1065 0.65 -56.94 -26.14
N ILE A 1066 1.48 -55.90 -26.32
CA ILE A 1066 2.82 -55.83 -25.72
C ILE A 1066 2.74 -55.82 -24.19
N LEU A 1067 1.79 -55.08 -23.60
CA LEU A 1067 1.62 -55.02 -22.15
C LEU A 1067 1.17 -56.39 -21.58
N ILE A 1068 0.20 -57.05 -22.24
CA ILE A 1068 -0.29 -58.37 -21.83
C ILE A 1068 0.83 -59.41 -21.94
N THR A 1069 1.61 -59.40 -23.03
CA THR A 1069 2.75 -60.31 -23.20
C THR A 1069 3.87 -60.05 -22.19
N LEU A 1070 4.13 -58.79 -21.82
CA LEU A 1070 5.07 -58.40 -20.76
C LEU A 1070 4.60 -58.78 -19.34
N ILE A 1071 3.31 -59.00 -19.13
CA ILE A 1071 2.78 -59.53 -17.86
C ILE A 1071 2.81 -61.07 -17.87
N ALA A 1072 2.42 -61.69 -18.99
CA ALA A 1072 2.23 -63.13 -19.11
C ALA A 1072 3.53 -63.94 -19.24
N LEU A 1073 4.55 -63.44 -19.95
CA LEU A 1073 5.81 -64.17 -20.20
C LEU A 1073 6.89 -63.96 -19.13
N PRO A 1074 7.20 -62.72 -18.68
CA PRO A 1074 8.25 -62.45 -17.70
C PRO A 1074 7.75 -62.43 -16.24
N HIS A 1075 6.45 -62.65 -15.99
CA HIS A 1075 5.79 -62.47 -14.68
C HIS A 1075 6.04 -61.08 -14.05
N MET A 1076 5.95 -60.00 -14.84
CA MET A 1076 6.08 -58.64 -14.30
C MET A 1076 4.98 -58.33 -13.29
N THR A 1077 5.36 -57.82 -12.12
CA THR A 1077 4.40 -57.34 -11.12
C THR A 1077 3.85 -55.97 -11.52
N VAL A 1078 2.70 -55.58 -10.95
CA VAL A 1078 2.13 -54.23 -11.14
C VAL A 1078 3.13 -53.15 -10.67
N GLN A 1079 3.91 -53.45 -9.63
CA GLN A 1079 5.00 -52.57 -9.16
C GLN A 1079 6.09 -52.39 -10.24
N ASP A 1080 6.49 -53.45 -10.94
CA ASP A 1080 7.50 -53.35 -12.01
C ASP A 1080 7.00 -52.49 -13.18
N ILE A 1081 5.71 -52.56 -13.52
CA ILE A 1081 5.11 -51.71 -14.56
C ILE A 1081 5.18 -50.22 -14.14
N LEU A 1082 4.81 -49.93 -12.90
CA LEU A 1082 4.87 -48.58 -12.35
C LEU A 1082 6.31 -48.05 -12.30
N VAL A 1083 7.28 -48.89 -11.89
CA VAL A 1083 8.72 -48.55 -11.91
C VAL A 1083 9.23 -48.28 -13.33
N CYS A 1084 8.79 -49.06 -14.33
CA CYS A 1084 9.11 -48.78 -15.74
C CYS A 1084 8.62 -47.39 -16.17
N PHE A 1085 7.36 -47.03 -15.88
CA PHE A 1085 6.86 -45.68 -16.16
C PHE A 1085 7.69 -44.60 -15.45
N LEU A 1086 7.98 -44.79 -14.16
CA LEU A 1086 8.79 -43.87 -13.37
C LEU A 1086 10.24 -43.78 -13.85
N ALA A 1087 10.78 -44.79 -14.52
CA ALA A 1087 12.13 -44.79 -15.08
C ALA A 1087 12.21 -44.11 -16.46
N PHE A 1088 11.30 -44.45 -17.38
CA PHE A 1088 11.37 -43.99 -18.77
C PHE A 1088 10.85 -42.56 -18.96
N LEU A 1089 9.88 -42.11 -18.15
CA LEU A 1089 9.30 -40.77 -18.28
C LEU A 1089 10.32 -39.65 -17.96
N PRO A 1090 11.09 -39.69 -16.85
CA PRO A 1090 12.17 -38.74 -16.64
C PRO A 1090 13.29 -38.85 -17.68
N THR A 1091 13.58 -40.06 -18.17
CA THR A 1091 14.60 -40.26 -19.22
C THR A 1091 14.22 -39.59 -20.53
N GLY A 1092 12.97 -39.73 -20.96
CA GLY A 1092 12.46 -39.07 -22.16
C GLY A 1092 12.43 -37.54 -22.01
N TRP A 1093 12.20 -37.03 -20.80
CA TRP A 1093 12.36 -35.62 -20.48
C TRP A 1093 13.83 -35.17 -20.59
N GLY A 1094 14.78 -35.95 -20.06
CA GLY A 1094 16.21 -35.70 -20.21
C GLY A 1094 16.67 -35.64 -21.67
N LEU A 1095 16.18 -36.55 -22.52
CA LEU A 1095 16.43 -36.53 -23.98
C LEU A 1095 15.86 -35.29 -24.65
N LEU A 1096 14.69 -34.82 -24.19
CA LEU A 1096 14.07 -33.60 -24.68
C LEU A 1096 14.90 -32.36 -24.31
N LEU A 1097 15.39 -32.26 -23.08
CA LEU A 1097 16.26 -31.16 -22.64
C LEU A 1097 17.57 -31.13 -23.43
N ILE A 1098 18.24 -32.28 -23.62
CA ILE A 1098 19.45 -32.37 -24.45
C ILE A 1098 19.14 -31.98 -25.90
N SER A 1099 18.00 -32.40 -26.44
CA SER A 1099 17.58 -32.03 -27.80
C SER A 1099 17.31 -30.53 -27.95
N GLN A 1100 16.83 -29.87 -26.89
CA GLN A 1100 16.62 -28.42 -26.85
C GLN A 1100 17.95 -27.66 -26.76
N ALA A 1101 18.88 -28.09 -25.92
CA ALA A 1101 20.22 -27.52 -25.84
C ALA A 1101 20.99 -27.67 -27.17
N CYS A 1102 20.87 -28.82 -27.83
CA CYS A 1102 21.50 -29.13 -29.12
C CYS A 1102 20.63 -28.78 -30.34
N LYS A 1103 19.69 -27.84 -30.22
CA LYS A 1103 18.69 -27.50 -31.23
C LYS A 1103 19.23 -27.31 -32.66
N PRO A 1104 20.37 -26.62 -32.91
CA PRO A 1104 20.92 -26.48 -34.26
C PRO A 1104 21.25 -27.82 -34.92
N LEU A 1105 21.82 -28.77 -34.16
CA LEU A 1105 22.19 -30.09 -34.65
C LEU A 1105 20.95 -30.95 -34.93
N VAL A 1106 19.98 -30.92 -34.02
CA VAL A 1106 18.72 -31.67 -34.15
C VAL A 1106 17.87 -31.16 -35.32
N ARG A 1107 17.89 -29.84 -35.59
CA ARG A 1107 17.26 -29.26 -36.78
C ARG A 1107 17.93 -29.73 -38.07
N ARG A 1108 19.27 -29.75 -38.14
CA ARG A 1108 20.01 -30.30 -39.30
C ARG A 1108 19.70 -31.78 -39.54
N ALA A 1109 19.49 -32.56 -38.47
CA ALA A 1109 19.10 -33.97 -38.55
C ALA A 1109 17.62 -34.20 -38.95
N GLY A 1110 16.81 -33.15 -39.12
CA GLY A 1110 15.39 -33.26 -39.48
C GLY A 1110 14.47 -33.80 -38.37
N LEU A 1111 14.97 -33.96 -37.14
CA LEU A 1111 14.24 -34.58 -36.03
C LEU A 1111 13.42 -33.57 -35.20
N TRP A 1112 13.58 -32.27 -35.44
CA TRP A 1112 12.93 -31.22 -34.64
C TRP A 1112 11.39 -31.32 -34.60
N GLY A 1113 10.77 -31.79 -35.70
CA GLY A 1113 9.33 -32.04 -35.74
C GLY A 1113 8.88 -33.12 -34.75
N SER A 1114 9.67 -34.17 -34.58
CA SER A 1114 9.42 -35.24 -33.59
C SER A 1114 9.67 -34.75 -32.16
N VAL A 1115 10.74 -33.98 -31.92
CA VAL A 1115 11.02 -33.37 -30.60
C VAL A 1115 9.86 -32.47 -30.17
N ARG A 1116 9.32 -31.66 -31.09
CA ARG A 1116 8.15 -30.82 -30.82
C ARG A 1116 6.90 -31.64 -30.48
N ALA A 1117 6.65 -32.73 -31.20
CA ALA A 1117 5.51 -33.61 -30.91
C ALA A 1117 5.64 -34.28 -29.54
N LEU A 1118 6.84 -34.75 -29.20
CA LEU A 1118 7.17 -35.30 -27.89
C LEU A 1118 6.97 -34.26 -26.79
N ALA A 1119 7.51 -33.05 -26.97
CA ALA A 1119 7.34 -31.94 -26.04
C ALA A 1119 5.87 -31.64 -25.77
N ARG A 1120 5.04 -31.56 -26.81
CA ARG A 1120 3.60 -31.34 -26.64
C ARG A 1120 2.94 -32.47 -25.84
N GLY A 1121 3.35 -33.72 -26.05
CA GLY A 1121 2.87 -34.87 -25.28
C GLY A 1121 3.17 -34.73 -23.78
N TYR A 1122 4.40 -34.35 -23.43
CA TYR A 1122 4.77 -34.07 -22.04
C TYR A 1122 3.93 -32.95 -21.44
N GLU A 1123 3.75 -31.84 -22.16
CA GLU A 1123 2.98 -30.69 -21.66
C GLU A 1123 1.51 -31.05 -21.45
N ILE A 1124 0.91 -31.88 -22.32
CA ILE A 1124 -0.45 -32.39 -22.13
C ILE A 1124 -0.55 -33.26 -20.88
N MET A 1125 0.38 -34.20 -20.71
CA MET A 1125 0.41 -35.09 -19.55
C MET A 1125 0.59 -34.30 -18.24
N MET A 1126 1.49 -33.31 -18.23
CA MET A 1126 1.70 -32.42 -17.07
C MET A 1126 0.45 -31.59 -16.78
N GLY A 1127 -0.22 -31.04 -17.80
CA GLY A 1127 -1.49 -30.33 -17.65
C GLY A 1127 -2.57 -31.22 -17.03
N LEU A 1128 -2.74 -32.46 -17.50
CA LEU A 1128 -3.68 -33.42 -16.91
C LEU A 1128 -3.37 -33.72 -15.44
N LEU A 1129 -2.11 -34.01 -15.11
CA LEU A 1129 -1.69 -34.26 -13.73
C LEU A 1129 -1.99 -33.08 -12.79
N LEU A 1130 -1.90 -31.86 -13.30
CA LEU A 1130 -2.14 -30.63 -12.55
C LEU A 1130 -3.64 -30.33 -12.39
N PHE A 1131 -4.41 -30.41 -13.49
CA PHE A 1131 -5.80 -29.97 -13.52
C PHE A 1131 -6.79 -31.01 -12.99
N THR A 1132 -6.47 -32.31 -13.05
CA THR A 1132 -7.37 -33.36 -12.52
C THR A 1132 -7.65 -33.21 -11.02
N PRO A 1133 -6.65 -33.02 -10.14
CA PRO A 1133 -6.91 -32.73 -8.72
C PRO A 1133 -7.76 -31.48 -8.49
N ILE A 1134 -7.55 -30.43 -9.28
CA ILE A 1134 -8.29 -29.17 -9.18
C ILE A 1134 -9.76 -29.37 -9.57
N ALA A 1135 -10.01 -30.06 -10.68
CA ALA A 1135 -11.35 -30.40 -11.13
C ALA A 1135 -12.09 -31.29 -10.10
N PHE A 1136 -11.37 -32.23 -9.47
CA PHE A 1136 -11.94 -33.04 -8.40
C PHE A 1136 -12.33 -32.20 -7.18
N LEU A 1137 -11.45 -31.31 -6.72
CA LEU A 1137 -11.74 -30.42 -5.60
C LEU A 1137 -12.89 -29.44 -5.89
N ALA A 1138 -12.99 -28.97 -7.13
CA ALA A 1138 -14.06 -28.07 -7.56
C ALA A 1138 -15.45 -28.72 -7.62
N TRP A 1139 -15.52 -30.06 -7.62
CA TRP A 1139 -16.79 -30.77 -7.48
C TRP A 1139 -17.45 -30.48 -6.12
N PHE A 1140 -16.66 -30.14 -5.10
CA PHE A 1140 -17.13 -29.88 -3.76
C PHE A 1140 -17.38 -28.37 -3.54
N PRO A 1141 -18.65 -27.92 -3.43
CA PRO A 1141 -18.96 -26.48 -3.37
C PRO A 1141 -18.30 -25.75 -2.19
N PHE A 1142 -18.12 -26.45 -1.06
CA PHE A 1142 -17.51 -25.87 0.15
C PHE A 1142 -16.06 -25.44 -0.07
N VAL A 1143 -15.34 -26.02 -1.02
CA VAL A 1143 -13.92 -25.68 -1.29
C VAL A 1143 -13.81 -24.27 -1.85
N SER A 1144 -14.68 -23.92 -2.80
CA SER A 1144 -14.73 -22.58 -3.39
C SER A 1144 -15.16 -21.52 -2.35
N GLU A 1145 -16.13 -21.84 -1.50
CA GLU A 1145 -16.53 -20.94 -0.40
C GLU A 1145 -15.42 -20.74 0.63
N PHE A 1146 -14.74 -21.83 1.01
CA PHE A 1146 -13.64 -21.79 1.98
C PHE A 1146 -12.47 -20.97 1.44
N GLN A 1147 -12.07 -21.20 0.17
CA GLN A 1147 -11.06 -20.41 -0.51
C GLN A 1147 -11.41 -18.92 -0.48
N THR A 1148 -12.64 -18.58 -0.87
CA THR A 1148 -13.06 -17.18 -1.00
C THR A 1148 -13.07 -16.46 0.36
N ARG A 1149 -13.60 -17.10 1.41
CA ARG A 1149 -13.68 -16.53 2.77
C ARG A 1149 -12.33 -16.39 3.46
N MET A 1150 -11.41 -17.33 3.21
CA MET A 1150 -10.12 -17.36 3.89
C MET A 1150 -9.09 -16.44 3.22
N LEU A 1151 -9.09 -16.36 1.89
CA LEU A 1151 -8.02 -15.71 1.13
C LEU A 1151 -8.35 -14.31 0.61
N PHE A 1152 -9.64 -13.95 0.55
CA PHE A 1152 -10.09 -12.67 0.01
C PHE A 1152 -10.93 -11.88 1.02
N ASN A 1153 -11.01 -10.57 0.84
CA ASN A 1153 -11.73 -9.68 1.74
C ASN A 1153 -13.24 -10.04 1.79
N GLN A 1154 -13.81 -10.14 2.99
CA GLN A 1154 -15.21 -10.52 3.20
C GLN A 1154 -16.21 -9.55 2.57
N ALA A 1155 -15.92 -8.25 2.57
CA ALA A 1155 -16.77 -7.24 1.95
C ALA A 1155 -16.85 -7.44 0.43
N PHE A 1156 -15.70 -7.75 -0.18
CA PHE A 1156 -15.59 -8.08 -1.60
C PHE A 1156 -16.24 -9.43 -1.93
N SER A 1157 -16.03 -10.46 -1.10
CA SER A 1157 -16.64 -11.78 -1.26
C SER A 1157 -18.18 -11.72 -1.24
N ARG A 1158 -18.76 -10.94 -0.32
CA ARG A 1158 -20.21 -10.70 -0.27
C ARG A 1158 -20.69 -9.93 -1.49
N GLY A 1159 -19.96 -8.91 -1.93
CA GLY A 1159 -20.27 -8.14 -3.14
C GLY A 1159 -20.28 -9.01 -4.41
N LEU A 1160 -19.30 -9.89 -4.57
CA LEU A 1160 -19.22 -10.88 -5.65
C LEU A 1160 -20.41 -11.85 -5.63
N GLN A 1161 -20.77 -12.37 -4.45
CA GLN A 1161 -21.91 -13.28 -4.32
C GLN A 1161 -23.23 -12.61 -4.71
N ILE A 1162 -23.45 -11.38 -4.25
CA ILE A 1162 -24.65 -10.58 -4.58
C ILE A 1162 -24.66 -10.22 -6.07
N SER A 1163 -23.54 -9.78 -6.63
CA SER A 1163 -23.40 -9.48 -8.07
C SER A 1163 -23.70 -10.70 -8.93
N ARG A 1164 -23.25 -11.89 -8.54
CA ARG A 1164 -23.57 -13.15 -9.25
C ARG A 1164 -25.05 -13.52 -9.18
N ILE A 1165 -25.69 -13.29 -8.03
CA ILE A 1165 -27.14 -13.50 -7.87
C ILE A 1165 -27.93 -12.53 -8.76
N LEU A 1166 -27.51 -11.26 -8.83
CA LEU A 1166 -28.15 -10.22 -9.64
C LEU A 1166 -27.84 -10.36 -11.15
N GLY A 1167 -26.63 -10.80 -11.50
CA GLY A 1167 -26.14 -11.00 -12.87
C GLY A 1167 -26.66 -12.28 -13.52
N GLY A 1168 -27.17 -13.23 -12.73
CA GLY A 1168 -27.74 -14.50 -13.19
C GLY A 1168 -28.96 -14.40 -14.11
N GLN A 1169 -29.48 -13.20 -14.40
CA GLN A 1169 -30.64 -13.00 -15.29
C GLN A 1169 -30.31 -12.38 -16.66
N LYS A 1170 -29.07 -11.97 -16.97
CA LYS A 1170 -28.77 -11.26 -18.23
C LYS A 1170 -28.25 -12.10 -19.41
N LYS A 1171 -28.00 -13.41 -19.24
CA LYS A 1171 -27.64 -14.31 -20.36
C LYS A 1171 -28.86 -15.10 -20.83
N ASP A 1172 -29.61 -14.51 -21.78
CA ASP A 1172 -30.36 -15.21 -22.85
C ASP A 1172 -31.18 -14.23 -23.71
N ARG A 1173 -30.49 -13.29 -24.39
CA ARG A 1173 -31.03 -12.71 -25.63
C ARG A 1173 -30.00 -12.92 -26.75
N PRO A 1174 -30.22 -13.90 -27.65
CA PRO A 1174 -29.39 -14.00 -28.84
C PRO A 1174 -29.64 -12.75 -29.68
N SER A 1175 -28.58 -11.99 -29.95
CA SER A 1175 -28.54 -10.94 -30.95
C SER A 1175 -28.89 -11.56 -32.31
N ARG A 1176 -30.16 -11.50 -32.69
CA ARG A 1176 -30.58 -11.67 -34.08
C ARG A 1176 -30.02 -10.50 -34.86
N ALA A 1177 -28.90 -10.75 -35.52
CA ALA A 1177 -28.46 -9.94 -36.65
C ALA A 1177 -29.58 -9.92 -37.70
N LYS A 1178 -29.99 -8.72 -38.09
CA LYS A 1178 -30.54 -8.43 -39.42
C LYS A 1178 -29.93 -7.10 -39.87
N ASP A 1179 -29.25 -7.23 -41.01
CA ASP A 1179 -28.78 -6.24 -41.99
C ASP A 1179 -27.82 -5.13 -41.56
#